data_AF-A0A0D2C3E0-F1
#
_entry.id   AF-A0A0D2C3E0-F1
#
_cell.length_a   1.000
_cell.length_b   1.000
_cell.length_c   1.000
_cell.angle_alpha   90.00
_cell.angle_beta   90.00
_cell.angle_gamma   90.00
#
_symmetry.space_group_name_H-M   'P 1'
#
loop_
_entity.id
_entity.type
_entity.pdbx_description
1 polymer ?
#
loop_
_entity_poly.entity_id
_entity_poly.type
_entity_poly.pdbx_seq_one_letter_code
_entity_poly.pdbx_strand_id
1 'polypeptide(L)'
;MGSKKSTLSPPSSGAGDSESPSSSTTINDPVYAQPTSAPKDDPVYSQVDAAGADQTAQPANQSQINDPVYGQPQAAPSAPDSPAPGPGQGKISAADDPVYSQSRGVRGGTLSDPVYAQPVSAAASPGLPAQGLRAGRVQTTDDPVSSQSSARGTTVNDPVYGQPQSISSSAQIPPTPSSGIGQTPPSDDPVSSQPQSLNTTNTTINDPVYGQPRSISSRPENPPAPEPGVGQTPASDDPVSSQPQSSSTASSRLNQLTSQISPVQPEPQPNTKRARKPKNSRSSDPSADLPADYSDILTHLRTLRTIATTPDTSSRGYIRQKTSGKLWSRERIATLLDPNTWREVGSVTGTVTWEKDTSNPRAEHVRGFIPSNNPQGFGRVTCPRTGIRRQIYLTSDDFSIRSGHADGSVGIKTLYGEKLALRLKVPVVKLVDGSSGGGSVSTIMTQGYSYMPHVTVLSTVVKQLNMGIPNVGAVVGPAIGLGAARVVATHFSVMAADIGSLFNAGPKVVEGATFEEGLSFSDLGGPGVHCTNGTIDNLARDEQDCFDQIRAVLAYLPECGQFQPPPTLPADDPVDREDLALRSIIPRKKSRMYNPYTIILSVVDAGSWFEIGALWGRTGITGLARLGGRPVGILSLNCEVNSGALDAMGSQKLMKMLKFCDVFNLPVVQFVDVPGYAIGTVAERTATMKWGVELGKAYYSTTTPIFSVVTRRVYGVAGGIMLDSREPWMRIAWPSGNWGSLPLDGGIEVGHRHELKTIREKEGEEGWKRRYKELEDEYIRLMNPVRTATCFNVEEIVDPKDTRKICCRWTREMYGLPMQERLADRASGKLHAVFT
;
A
#
# COMPACT_ATOMS: atom_id res chain seq x y z
N MET A 1 13.96 46.57 -19.71
CA MET A 1 14.96 47.19 -20.60
C MET A 1 16.10 46.18 -20.76
N GLY A 2 16.67 45.87 -21.92
CA GLY A 2 16.36 46.28 -23.29
C GLY A 2 17.27 45.57 -24.31
N SER A 3 16.74 44.51 -24.94
CA SER A 3 16.81 44.20 -26.39
C SER A 3 18.13 44.34 -27.18
N LYS A 4 18.63 43.22 -27.73
CA LYS A 4 18.65 42.95 -29.19
C LYS A 4 19.06 41.50 -29.53
N LYS A 5 18.69 41.04 -30.73
CA LYS A 5 19.14 39.79 -31.39
C LYS A 5 19.97 40.12 -32.63
N SER A 6 20.76 39.16 -33.11
CA SER A 6 21.02 38.97 -34.55
C SER A 6 21.30 37.49 -34.87
N THR A 7 20.83 37.05 -36.03
CA THR A 7 20.89 35.66 -36.54
C THR A 7 21.56 35.65 -37.93
N LEU A 8 22.13 34.51 -38.37
CA LEU A 8 21.97 33.96 -39.75
C LEU A 8 22.74 32.64 -39.96
N SER A 9 22.42 31.93 -41.05
CA SER A 9 22.97 30.62 -41.47
C SER A 9 22.87 30.49 -43.02
N PRO A 10 22.95 29.28 -43.63
CA PRO A 10 24.11 28.63 -44.26
C PRO A 10 24.11 28.69 -45.81
N PRO A 11 25.13 28.13 -46.50
CA PRO A 11 24.98 26.94 -47.40
C PRO A 11 26.27 26.05 -47.50
N SER A 12 26.40 24.91 -48.23
CA SER A 12 25.49 23.84 -48.72
C SER A 12 26.27 22.58 -49.22
N SER A 13 25.59 21.43 -49.28
CA SER A 13 25.86 20.12 -49.95
C SER A 13 26.84 19.97 -51.15
N GLY A 14 27.48 18.79 -51.25
CA GLY A 14 28.09 18.18 -52.46
C GLY A 14 28.55 16.71 -52.21
N ALA A 15 28.59 15.81 -53.22
CA ALA A 15 28.86 14.37 -53.06
C ALA A 15 29.39 13.65 -54.35
N GLY A 16 29.96 12.43 -54.19
CA GLY A 16 30.43 11.51 -55.25
C GLY A 16 31.91 11.71 -55.70
N ASP A 17 32.67 10.72 -56.18
CA ASP A 17 32.43 9.25 -56.25
C ASP A 17 33.73 8.40 -56.39
N SER A 18 33.55 7.07 -56.36
CA SER A 18 34.48 5.91 -56.35
C SER A 18 35.62 5.77 -57.39
N GLU A 19 36.64 4.92 -57.08
CA GLU A 19 37.03 3.75 -57.92
C GLU A 19 37.95 2.71 -57.20
N SER A 20 38.23 1.55 -57.82
CA SER A 20 39.08 0.45 -57.28
C SER A 20 39.78 -0.39 -58.38
N PRO A 21 40.76 -1.26 -58.05
CA PRO A 21 40.82 -2.60 -58.66
C PRO A 21 41.32 -3.74 -57.73
N SER A 22 41.30 -4.99 -58.24
CA SER A 22 41.69 -6.26 -57.56
C SER A 22 43.07 -6.80 -58.07
N SER A 23 43.65 -7.96 -57.72
CA SER A 23 43.21 -9.28 -57.17
C SER A 23 44.45 -10.01 -56.51
N SER A 24 44.56 -11.32 -56.18
CA SER A 24 43.80 -12.55 -56.49
C SER A 24 44.02 -13.74 -55.50
N THR A 25 43.09 -14.71 -55.60
CA THR A 25 43.11 -16.18 -55.40
C THR A 25 44.33 -16.94 -54.83
N THR A 26 44.10 -17.84 -53.84
CA THR A 26 44.41 -19.32 -53.87
C THR A 26 43.84 -20.10 -52.66
N ILE A 27 42.83 -20.94 -52.90
CA ILE A 27 42.49 -22.28 -52.31
C ILE A 27 42.68 -22.51 -50.78
N ASN A 28 41.56 -22.64 -50.02
CA ASN A 28 41.01 -23.95 -49.60
C ASN A 28 39.63 -23.82 -48.88
N ASP A 29 38.80 -24.87 -48.99
CA ASP A 29 37.40 -25.00 -48.52
C ASP A 29 37.24 -26.37 -47.80
N PRO A 30 36.06 -26.77 -47.26
CA PRO A 30 35.00 -26.06 -46.52
C PRO A 30 34.60 -26.86 -45.24
N VAL A 31 33.42 -26.57 -44.63
CA VAL A 31 32.33 -27.52 -44.21
C VAL A 31 31.39 -26.89 -43.16
N TYR A 32 30.16 -27.39 -43.07
CA TYR A 32 28.95 -26.73 -42.54
C TYR A 32 28.29 -27.48 -41.36
N ALA A 33 27.28 -26.81 -40.79
CA ALA A 33 26.05 -27.38 -40.16
C ALA A 33 26.05 -27.79 -38.66
N GLN A 34 24.81 -27.85 -38.14
CA GLN A 34 24.42 -28.20 -36.76
C GLN A 34 24.14 -29.72 -36.62
N PRO A 35 23.66 -30.16 -35.45
CA PRO A 35 22.37 -30.88 -35.50
C PRO A 35 21.35 -30.48 -34.42
N THR A 36 20.06 -30.64 -34.76
CA THR A 36 18.93 -30.64 -33.82
C THR A 36 17.95 -31.78 -34.19
N SER A 37 17.71 -32.75 -33.32
CA SER A 37 16.50 -33.62 -33.36
C SER A 37 16.37 -34.56 -32.15
N ALA A 38 15.13 -34.99 -31.90
CA ALA A 38 14.68 -36.19 -31.17
C ALA A 38 13.75 -36.96 -32.15
N PRO A 39 12.85 -37.94 -31.80
CA PRO A 39 12.50 -38.57 -30.51
C PRO A 39 12.22 -40.12 -30.60
N LYS A 40 11.45 -40.68 -29.62
CA LYS A 40 10.59 -41.92 -29.68
C LYS A 40 11.27 -43.31 -29.60
N ASP A 41 10.63 -44.43 -29.19
CA ASP A 41 9.23 -44.75 -28.74
C ASP A 41 9.19 -45.96 -27.73
N ASP A 42 7.99 -46.36 -27.25
CA ASP A 42 7.71 -47.47 -26.27
C ASP A 42 7.94 -48.93 -26.77
N PRO A 43 7.81 -49.95 -25.89
CA PRO A 43 6.73 -50.95 -26.08
C PRO A 43 6.03 -51.49 -24.80
N VAL A 44 4.92 -52.23 -24.98
CA VAL A 44 3.95 -52.69 -23.96
C VAL A 44 3.79 -54.22 -23.92
N TYR A 45 3.57 -54.80 -22.73
CA TYR A 45 2.84 -56.06 -22.40
C TYR A 45 2.60 -56.05 -20.85
N SER A 46 1.63 -56.70 -20.19
CA SER A 46 0.67 -57.77 -20.54
C SER A 46 -0.72 -57.57 -19.89
N GLN A 47 -1.66 -58.49 -20.16
CA GLN A 47 -3.02 -58.59 -19.58
C GLN A 47 -3.10 -59.63 -18.42
N VAL A 48 -4.16 -59.57 -17.61
CA VAL A 48 -4.98 -60.78 -17.28
C VAL A 48 -6.47 -60.39 -17.18
N ASP A 49 -7.30 -61.28 -17.73
CA ASP A 49 -8.77 -61.41 -17.77
C ASP A 49 -9.50 -61.51 -16.40
N ALA A 50 -10.84 -61.53 -16.26
CA ALA A 50 -12.00 -61.04 -17.04
C ALA A 50 -13.32 -61.29 -16.26
N ALA A 51 -14.48 -60.99 -16.88
CA ALA A 51 -15.87 -61.27 -16.45
C ALA A 51 -16.41 -60.49 -15.22
N GLY A 52 -17.71 -60.22 -15.11
CA GLY A 52 -18.79 -60.38 -16.11
C GLY A 52 -20.21 -60.19 -15.54
N ALA A 53 -21.16 -59.86 -16.43
CA ALA A 53 -22.63 -59.96 -16.29
C ALA A 53 -23.37 -59.29 -15.09
N ASP A 54 -23.90 -58.09 -15.37
CA ASP A 54 -25.36 -57.82 -15.55
C ASP A 54 -26.40 -57.87 -14.38
N GLN A 55 -27.46 -57.07 -14.57
CA GLN A 55 -28.83 -57.11 -14.00
C GLN A 55 -29.14 -56.95 -12.47
N THR A 56 -29.63 -55.74 -12.15
CA THR A 56 -30.86 -55.44 -11.38
C THR A 56 -30.95 -55.45 -9.83
N ALA A 57 -31.94 -54.68 -9.35
CA ALA A 57 -32.62 -54.67 -8.04
C ALA A 57 -32.01 -53.88 -6.85
N GLN A 58 -32.89 -53.08 -6.22
CA GLN A 58 -32.80 -52.48 -4.87
C GLN A 58 -33.53 -53.42 -3.86
N PRO A 59 -33.61 -53.18 -2.52
CA PRO A 59 -33.25 -51.98 -1.75
C PRO A 59 -32.56 -52.21 -0.37
N ALA A 60 -32.44 -51.10 0.38
CA ALA A 60 -31.77 -50.88 1.66
C ALA A 60 -32.03 -51.84 2.85
N ASN A 61 -31.00 -52.06 3.69
CA ASN A 61 -30.99 -51.73 5.13
C ASN A 61 -29.60 -51.96 5.80
N GLN A 62 -29.25 -51.14 6.82
CA GLN A 62 -28.45 -51.46 8.05
C GLN A 62 -27.04 -52.11 7.93
N SER A 63 -26.09 -51.98 8.87
CA SER A 63 -25.92 -51.10 10.06
C SER A 63 -24.44 -51.11 10.57
N GLN A 64 -24.08 -50.08 11.35
CA GLN A 64 -23.19 -50.09 12.54
C GLN A 64 -21.70 -50.56 12.55
N ILE A 65 -20.91 -49.79 13.34
CA ILE A 65 -19.82 -50.22 14.26
C ILE A 65 -18.47 -50.70 13.65
N ASN A 66 -17.42 -49.87 13.81
CA ASN A 66 -16.37 -50.10 14.83
C ASN A 66 -15.38 -48.91 14.98
N ASP A 67 -14.79 -48.79 16.18
CA ASP A 67 -13.73 -47.84 16.57
C ASP A 67 -12.99 -48.38 17.82
N PRO A 68 -11.66 -48.23 17.96
CA PRO A 68 -10.98 -48.46 19.25
C PRO A 68 -9.95 -47.38 19.64
N VAL A 69 -10.47 -46.32 20.28
CA VAL A 69 -9.94 -45.58 21.45
C VAL A 69 -8.84 -46.28 22.30
N TYR A 70 -7.88 -45.52 22.85
CA TYR A 70 -7.53 -45.40 24.31
C TYR A 70 -6.29 -44.47 24.53
N GLY A 71 -6.13 -43.76 25.66
CA GLY A 71 -6.93 -43.75 26.88
C GLY A 71 -6.69 -42.57 27.87
N GLN A 72 -7.40 -42.60 29.00
CA GLN A 72 -7.41 -41.58 30.07
C GLN A 72 -6.62 -42.03 31.35
N PRO A 73 -6.63 -41.20 32.42
CA PRO A 73 -7.07 -41.71 33.73
C PRO A 73 -8.33 -41.00 34.30
N GLN A 74 -8.92 -41.58 35.35
CA GLN A 74 -10.34 -41.44 35.74
C GLN A 74 -10.65 -40.42 36.86
N ALA A 75 -11.94 -40.22 37.14
CA ALA A 75 -12.51 -39.46 38.26
C ALA A 75 -13.49 -40.33 39.11
N ALA A 76 -14.05 -39.77 40.21
CA ALA A 76 -15.09 -40.42 41.03
C ALA A 76 -16.16 -39.40 41.53
N PRO A 77 -17.44 -39.80 41.83
CA PRO A 77 -18.60 -38.91 41.69
C PRO A 77 -19.66 -38.95 42.84
N SER A 78 -20.90 -38.46 42.53
CA SER A 78 -22.17 -38.54 43.30
C SER A 78 -22.41 -37.42 44.35
N ALA A 79 -23.65 -36.97 44.69
CA ALA A 79 -25.03 -37.29 44.26
C ALA A 79 -25.98 -36.03 44.44
N PRO A 80 -27.29 -36.06 44.11
CA PRO A 80 -28.17 -34.87 44.00
C PRO A 80 -29.20 -34.69 45.14
N ASP A 81 -29.95 -33.57 45.16
CA ASP A 81 -31.39 -33.55 45.55
C ASP A 81 -32.15 -32.24 45.16
N SER A 82 -33.49 -32.22 45.30
CA SER A 82 -34.37 -31.04 45.10
C SER A 82 -35.73 -31.21 45.81
N PRO A 83 -36.38 -30.14 46.34
CA PRO A 83 -37.71 -29.75 45.80
C PRO A 83 -38.08 -28.25 45.91
N ALA A 84 -39.23 -27.87 45.34
CA ALA A 84 -39.86 -26.53 45.43
C ALA A 84 -40.99 -26.47 46.50
N PRO A 85 -41.50 -25.28 46.89
CA PRO A 85 -42.68 -24.71 46.20
C PRO A 85 -42.75 -23.15 46.12
N GLY A 86 -43.77 -22.61 45.45
CA GLY A 86 -44.18 -21.18 45.50
C GLY A 86 -45.43 -20.97 46.40
N PRO A 87 -46.24 -19.88 46.24
CA PRO A 87 -46.15 -18.75 45.29
C PRO A 87 -46.19 -17.35 45.97
N GLY A 88 -46.02 -16.26 45.20
CA GLY A 88 -46.22 -14.88 45.69
C GLY A 88 -46.18 -13.81 44.59
N GLN A 89 -46.94 -12.71 44.75
CA GLN A 89 -47.01 -11.59 43.79
C GLN A 89 -46.14 -10.39 44.24
N GLY A 90 -45.48 -9.72 43.29
CA GLY A 90 -44.82 -8.43 43.53
C GLY A 90 -44.24 -7.84 42.23
N LYS A 91 -44.46 -6.55 41.98
CA LYS A 91 -43.87 -5.80 40.84
C LYS A 91 -42.67 -4.99 41.33
N ILE A 92 -41.60 -4.90 40.53
CA ILE A 92 -40.98 -3.64 40.01
C ILE A 92 -39.59 -3.92 39.42
N SER A 93 -39.32 -3.29 38.26
CA SER A 93 -38.00 -2.96 37.66
C SER A 93 -36.83 -3.95 37.77
N ALA A 94 -36.60 -4.70 36.69
CA ALA A 94 -35.26 -5.10 36.26
C ALA A 94 -34.79 -4.16 35.10
N ALA A 95 -33.51 -4.02 34.77
CA ALA A 95 -32.34 -4.77 35.21
C ALA A 95 -31.08 -3.89 35.29
N ASP A 96 -30.10 -4.33 36.07
CA ASP A 96 -28.68 -3.97 35.91
C ASP A 96 -28.10 -4.61 34.63
N ASP A 97 -27.04 -4.01 34.08
CA ASP A 97 -26.27 -4.55 32.96
C ASP A 97 -24.75 -4.45 33.26
N PRO A 98 -24.04 -5.57 33.51
CA PRO A 98 -22.69 -5.56 34.09
C PRO A 98 -21.60 -5.36 33.02
N VAL A 99 -21.54 -4.19 32.38
CA VAL A 99 -20.43 -3.82 31.49
C VAL A 99 -19.81 -2.47 31.87
N TYR A 100 -18.52 -2.48 32.18
CA TYR A 100 -17.67 -1.35 32.60
C TYR A 100 -17.95 -0.78 34.00
N SER A 101 -17.60 -1.56 35.04
CA SER A 101 -17.06 -1.00 36.29
C SER A 101 -15.52 -1.13 36.28
N GLN A 102 -14.82 -0.08 36.72
CA GLN A 102 -13.39 -0.14 37.04
C GLN A 102 -13.18 0.59 38.37
N SER A 103 -12.77 -0.16 39.40
CA SER A 103 -12.31 0.37 40.67
C SER A 103 -10.81 0.68 40.59
N ARG A 104 -10.40 1.82 41.14
CA ARG A 104 -8.97 2.10 41.39
C ARG A 104 -8.53 1.39 42.66
N GLY A 105 -7.44 0.62 42.59
CA GLY A 105 -6.76 0.04 43.74
C GLY A 105 -5.24 0.11 43.54
N VAL A 106 -4.51 0.61 44.54
CA VAL A 106 -3.06 0.78 44.48
C VAL A 106 -2.38 -0.17 45.46
N ARG A 107 -1.42 -0.97 44.96
CA ARG A 107 -0.19 -1.41 45.65
C ARG A 107 0.77 -2.01 44.62
N GLY A 108 2.07 -1.89 44.86
CA GLY A 108 3.11 -2.28 43.91
C GLY A 108 3.83 -3.57 44.29
N GLY A 109 4.57 -4.11 43.32
CA GLY A 109 5.56 -5.18 43.49
C GLY A 109 6.59 -5.09 42.36
N THR A 110 7.87 -5.11 42.69
CA THR A 110 8.98 -4.98 41.73
C THR A 110 9.61 -6.34 41.42
N LEU A 111 9.81 -6.66 40.13
CA LEU A 111 10.71 -7.75 39.72
C LEU A 111 11.26 -7.52 38.29
N SER A 112 12.59 -7.51 38.20
CA SER A 112 13.49 -7.68 37.04
C SER A 112 12.94 -7.65 35.59
N ASP A 113 13.23 -6.54 34.91
CA ASP A 113 14.00 -6.40 33.64
C ASP A 113 14.34 -7.67 32.81
N PRO A 114 14.32 -7.58 31.46
CA PRO A 114 15.62 -7.53 30.77
C PRO A 114 15.74 -6.52 29.61
N VAL A 115 16.62 -5.53 29.80
CA VAL A 115 17.55 -4.89 28.86
C VAL A 115 17.25 -5.06 27.35
N TYR A 116 16.69 -4.02 26.72
CA TYR A 116 17.36 -3.25 25.64
C TYR A 116 16.47 -2.08 25.16
N ALA A 117 16.44 -0.98 25.92
CA ALA A 117 15.78 0.27 25.52
C ALA A 117 16.63 1.49 25.88
N GLN A 118 17.24 2.12 24.88
CA GLN A 118 17.87 3.44 24.98
C GLN A 118 16.98 4.46 24.25
N PRO A 119 16.38 5.45 24.95
CA PRO A 119 15.52 6.43 24.31
C PRO A 119 16.34 7.50 23.60
N VAL A 120 16.22 7.57 22.27
CA VAL A 120 16.79 8.68 21.48
C VAL A 120 15.91 9.92 21.68
N SER A 121 16.40 10.89 22.45
CA SER A 121 15.71 12.17 22.65
C SER A 121 15.70 13.01 21.38
N ALA A 122 14.56 13.65 21.08
CA ALA A 122 14.36 14.47 19.89
C ALA A 122 13.79 15.85 20.25
N ALA A 123 14.64 16.88 20.28
CA ALA A 123 14.23 18.29 20.20
C ALA A 123 15.42 19.16 19.76
N ALA A 124 15.28 19.87 18.64
CA ALA A 124 16.19 20.93 18.22
C ALA A 124 15.40 22.03 17.51
N SER A 125 15.02 23.07 18.25
CA SER A 125 14.37 24.27 17.70
C SER A 125 15.42 25.36 17.45
N PRO A 126 15.41 26.04 16.30
CA PRO A 126 16.46 27.01 15.95
C PRO A 126 16.30 28.35 16.70
N GLY A 127 17.42 28.91 17.15
CA GLY A 127 17.52 30.24 17.76
C GLY A 127 18.62 31.08 17.09
N LEU A 128 18.40 32.39 16.99
CA LEU A 128 19.29 33.35 16.32
C LEU A 128 20.46 33.81 17.23
N PRO A 129 21.53 34.41 16.66
CA PRO A 129 22.86 34.36 17.28
C PRO A 129 23.15 35.47 18.30
N ALA A 130 24.12 35.19 19.18
CA ALA A 130 24.77 36.16 20.08
C ALA A 130 26.29 36.18 19.86
N GLN A 131 26.94 37.29 20.23
CA GLN A 131 28.35 37.58 19.92
C GLN A 131 29.31 36.90 20.92
N GLY A 132 30.51 36.55 20.45
CA GLY A 132 31.45 35.70 21.19
C GLY A 132 32.36 36.42 22.20
N LEU A 133 33.26 35.64 22.82
CA LEU A 133 34.38 36.12 23.64
C LEU A 133 35.61 35.21 23.46
N ARG A 134 36.74 35.58 24.08
CA ARG A 134 38.10 35.17 23.67
C ARG A 134 38.69 33.96 24.40
N ALA A 135 39.54 33.25 23.64
CA ALA A 135 40.82 32.63 24.02
C ALA A 135 40.86 31.38 24.94
N GLY A 136 41.83 30.51 24.64
CA GLY A 136 42.13 29.28 25.39
C GLY A 136 43.03 28.33 24.60
N ARG A 137 44.33 28.65 24.46
CA ARG A 137 45.31 27.86 23.68
C ARG A 137 46.29 27.14 24.60
N VAL A 138 46.29 25.81 24.58
CA VAL A 138 47.38 24.92 25.06
C VAL A 138 47.58 23.80 24.03
N GLN A 139 48.78 23.20 23.97
CA GLN A 139 49.25 22.37 22.87
C GLN A 139 50.25 21.32 23.41
N THR A 140 50.32 20.11 22.81
CA THR A 140 51.27 18.99 23.13
C THR A 140 51.13 18.38 24.55
N THR A 141 51.56 17.15 24.87
CA THR A 141 52.61 16.25 24.32
C THR A 141 52.18 14.77 24.26
N ASP A 142 53.00 13.93 23.61
CA ASP A 142 52.80 12.50 23.37
C ASP A 142 53.45 11.55 24.42
N ASP A 143 53.06 10.27 24.33
CA ASP A 143 53.91 9.06 24.55
C ASP A 143 54.24 8.59 26.02
N PRO A 144 54.79 7.36 26.27
CA PRO A 144 53.94 6.16 26.45
C PRO A 144 54.40 5.20 27.61
N VAL A 145 54.25 3.87 27.41
CA VAL A 145 54.81 2.70 28.16
C VAL A 145 53.84 1.95 29.11
N SER A 146 54.10 0.64 29.26
CA SER A 146 53.23 -0.44 29.72
C SER A 146 53.59 -1.05 31.08
N SER A 147 52.66 -1.76 31.72
CA SER A 147 52.95 -2.81 32.72
C SER A 147 52.01 -4.02 32.61
N GLN A 148 52.56 -5.21 32.92
CA GLN A 148 51.84 -6.49 33.08
C GLN A 148 51.61 -6.72 34.62
N SER A 149 50.96 -7.75 35.17
CA SER A 149 50.42 -9.03 34.68
C SER A 149 49.40 -9.64 35.68
N SER A 150 48.74 -10.75 35.31
CA SER A 150 48.09 -11.76 36.20
C SER A 150 46.76 -11.36 36.90
N ALA A 151 45.82 -12.27 37.22
CA ALA A 151 45.76 -13.73 36.96
C ALA A 151 44.31 -14.30 36.86
N ARG A 152 44.17 -15.32 36.00
CA ARG A 152 43.25 -16.49 36.00
C ARG A 152 41.77 -16.36 36.43
N GLY A 153 40.89 -16.76 35.50
CA GLY A 153 39.60 -17.41 35.78
C GLY A 153 39.18 -18.23 34.55
N THR A 154 39.09 -19.57 34.67
CA THR A 154 38.90 -20.49 33.53
C THR A 154 37.58 -21.24 33.58
N THR A 155 36.86 -21.26 32.46
CA THR A 155 35.91 -22.32 32.10
C THR A 155 36.04 -22.64 30.61
N VAL A 156 36.23 -23.93 30.31
CA VAL A 156 36.15 -24.52 28.96
C VAL A 156 35.02 -25.55 29.02
N ASN A 157 34.21 -25.64 27.97
CA ASN A 157 33.29 -26.76 27.76
C ASN A 157 33.36 -27.15 26.28
N ASP A 158 33.50 -28.45 26.03
CA ASP A 158 33.77 -29.07 24.73
C ASP A 158 32.75 -30.22 24.50
N PRO A 159 32.07 -30.34 23.33
CA PRO A 159 30.90 -31.22 23.19
C PRO A 159 31.23 -32.62 22.63
N VAL A 160 31.26 -33.63 23.51
CA VAL A 160 31.66 -35.03 23.23
C VAL A 160 30.78 -35.98 24.09
N TYR A 161 30.19 -37.10 23.65
CA TYR A 161 30.16 -37.82 22.34
C TYR A 161 28.84 -38.63 22.19
N GLY A 162 28.69 -39.41 21.10
CA GLY A 162 27.66 -40.46 20.95
C GLY A 162 27.93 -41.35 19.72
N GLN A 163 27.87 -42.69 19.87
CA GLN A 163 28.38 -43.71 18.92
C GLN A 163 27.82 -45.12 19.27
N PRO A 164 28.02 -46.23 18.48
CA PRO A 164 28.08 -46.40 17.01
C PRO A 164 27.38 -47.72 16.52
N GLN A 165 27.83 -48.31 15.39
CA GLN A 165 27.56 -49.67 14.80
C GLN A 165 26.33 -49.85 13.87
N SER A 166 26.28 -50.72 12.84
CA SER A 166 27.29 -51.38 11.92
C SER A 166 26.57 -52.28 10.87
N ILE A 167 26.99 -52.43 9.58
CA ILE A 167 27.57 -53.66 8.93
C ILE A 167 27.49 -53.61 7.35
N SER A 168 28.49 -54.21 6.64
CA SER A 168 28.68 -54.74 5.22
C SER A 168 27.62 -54.55 4.07
N SER A 169 27.85 -54.72 2.73
CA SER A 169 28.96 -54.89 1.72
C SER A 169 28.34 -55.30 0.33
N SER A 170 28.95 -55.42 -0.88
CA SER A 170 30.08 -54.79 -1.64
C SER A 170 30.25 -55.43 -3.07
N ALA A 171 30.71 -54.68 -4.10
CA ALA A 171 31.29 -55.16 -5.41
C ALA A 171 30.33 -55.83 -6.45
N GLN A 172 30.57 -56.00 -7.79
CA GLN A 172 31.55 -55.48 -8.80
C GLN A 172 31.02 -55.63 -10.29
N ILE A 173 31.87 -55.66 -11.35
CA ILE A 173 31.62 -55.53 -12.83
C ILE A 173 32.55 -56.50 -13.64
N PRO A 174 32.49 -56.75 -15.00
CA PRO A 174 31.85 -56.09 -16.19
C PRO A 174 30.99 -57.13 -17.04
N PRO A 175 30.92 -57.31 -18.42
CA PRO A 175 31.42 -56.64 -19.66
C PRO A 175 30.41 -56.51 -20.88
N THR A 176 30.80 -56.91 -22.12
CA THR A 176 30.18 -56.76 -23.49
C THR A 176 30.48 -58.04 -24.38
N PRO A 177 30.19 -58.25 -25.72
CA PRO A 177 29.87 -57.31 -26.85
C PRO A 177 29.01 -57.75 -28.11
N SER A 178 28.70 -56.77 -28.99
CA SER A 178 28.69 -56.73 -30.50
C SER A 178 27.73 -57.50 -31.46
N SER A 179 27.31 -56.76 -32.53
CA SER A 179 26.88 -57.17 -33.92
C SER A 179 25.47 -57.79 -34.14
N GLY A 180 24.78 -57.63 -35.29
CA GLY A 180 24.99 -56.77 -36.50
C GLY A 180 24.08 -57.12 -37.72
N ILE A 181 24.09 -56.32 -38.81
CA ILE A 181 23.45 -56.53 -40.15
C ILE A 181 21.89 -56.39 -40.18
N GLY A 182 21.20 -55.84 -41.20
CA GLY A 182 21.57 -55.11 -42.45
C GLY A 182 20.44 -55.11 -43.52
N GLN A 183 20.62 -54.39 -44.65
CA GLN A 183 19.80 -54.40 -45.91
C GLN A 183 18.35 -53.84 -45.88
N THR A 184 17.70 -53.30 -46.95
CA THR A 184 18.05 -52.37 -48.08
C THR A 184 16.71 -51.81 -48.71
N PRO A 185 16.71 -50.79 -49.61
CA PRO A 185 15.52 -50.00 -50.07
C PRO A 185 14.92 -50.55 -51.41
N PRO A 186 14.15 -49.85 -52.30
CA PRO A 186 13.64 -48.44 -52.38
C PRO A 186 12.08 -48.36 -52.60
N SER A 187 11.38 -47.33 -53.13
CA SER A 187 11.71 -46.23 -54.07
C SER A 187 10.68 -45.07 -54.14
N ASP A 188 11.16 -43.92 -54.64
CA ASP A 188 10.53 -42.86 -55.47
C ASP A 188 9.26 -42.07 -55.02
N ASP A 189 9.45 -40.81 -54.56
CA ASP A 189 9.31 -39.51 -55.30
C ASP A 189 8.18 -39.32 -56.38
N PRO A 190 7.78 -38.08 -56.79
CA PRO A 190 7.80 -36.74 -56.15
C PRO A 190 6.51 -35.86 -56.40
N VAL A 191 6.61 -34.53 -56.13
CA VAL A 191 5.96 -33.36 -56.83
C VAL A 191 4.71 -32.63 -56.25
N SER A 192 5.00 -31.44 -55.66
CA SER A 192 4.38 -30.09 -55.76
C SER A 192 2.94 -29.67 -55.35
N SER A 193 2.88 -28.36 -55.03
CA SER A 193 1.84 -27.34 -55.37
C SER A 193 0.45 -27.33 -54.70
N GLN A 194 0.37 -26.53 -53.62
CA GLN A 194 -0.49 -25.33 -53.43
C GLN A 194 -2.04 -25.36 -53.62
N PRO A 195 -2.79 -24.42 -53.00
CA PRO A 195 -4.09 -24.75 -52.41
C PRO A 195 -5.34 -24.15 -53.09
N GLN A 196 -6.52 -24.65 -52.70
CA GLN A 196 -7.79 -23.92 -52.78
C GLN A 196 -8.80 -24.34 -51.70
N SER A 197 -9.99 -23.73 -51.70
CA SER A 197 -10.92 -23.60 -50.56
C SER A 197 -12.27 -24.35 -50.74
N LEU A 198 -13.26 -24.07 -49.87
CA LEU A 198 -14.70 -24.48 -49.92
C LEU A 198 -15.04 -25.90 -49.36
N ASN A 199 -16.21 -26.19 -48.76
CA ASN A 199 -17.19 -25.37 -48.00
C ASN A 199 -18.18 -26.25 -47.17
N THR A 200 -18.83 -25.69 -46.14
CA THR A 200 -20.16 -26.06 -45.53
C THR A 200 -20.66 -27.52 -45.43
N THR A 201 -21.05 -27.98 -44.21
CA THR A 201 -22.42 -28.39 -43.77
C THR A 201 -22.39 -29.07 -42.37
N ASN A 202 -23.50 -29.42 -41.68
CA ASN A 202 -24.60 -28.60 -41.09
C ASN A 202 -25.69 -29.53 -40.44
N THR A 203 -25.80 -29.60 -39.10
CA THR A 203 -26.92 -30.31 -38.41
C THR A 203 -27.19 -29.84 -36.95
N THR A 204 -28.38 -30.16 -36.43
CA THR A 204 -29.15 -29.38 -35.41
C THR A 204 -29.52 -30.20 -34.14
N ILE A 205 -30.29 -29.60 -33.19
CA ILE A 205 -31.14 -30.22 -32.11
C ILE A 205 -30.37 -30.63 -30.82
N ASN A 206 -30.82 -30.40 -29.56
CA ASN A 206 -31.96 -29.62 -28.99
C ASN A 206 -31.68 -29.14 -27.53
N ASP A 207 -32.59 -28.33 -26.98
CA ASP A 207 -32.64 -27.79 -25.59
C ASP A 207 -33.86 -28.37 -24.80
N PRO A 208 -34.00 -28.16 -23.47
CA PRO A 208 -35.26 -27.57 -22.98
C PRO A 208 -35.18 -26.65 -21.72
N VAL A 209 -36.16 -25.75 -21.61
CA VAL A 209 -36.31 -24.69 -20.58
C VAL A 209 -37.67 -24.73 -19.87
N TYR A 210 -37.72 -24.29 -18.60
CA TYR A 210 -38.88 -23.68 -17.93
C TYR A 210 -38.39 -22.60 -16.93
N GLY A 211 -39.04 -21.44 -16.70
CA GLY A 211 -40.22 -20.82 -17.33
C GLY A 211 -40.43 -19.37 -16.83
N GLN A 212 -41.27 -18.56 -17.48
CA GLN A 212 -41.61 -17.16 -17.11
C GLN A 212 -43.11 -16.99 -16.76
N PRO A 213 -43.56 -15.76 -16.40
CA PRO A 213 -44.52 -15.10 -17.30
C PRO A 213 -44.22 -13.61 -17.63
N ARG A 214 -44.95 -13.07 -18.65
CA ARG A 214 -44.87 -11.69 -19.21
C ARG A 214 -46.26 -11.06 -19.37
N SER A 215 -46.36 -9.74 -19.60
CA SER A 215 -47.30 -9.05 -20.54
C SER A 215 -47.26 -7.51 -20.40
N ILE A 216 -47.61 -6.63 -21.37
CA ILE A 216 -47.64 -6.65 -22.88
C ILE A 216 -47.78 -5.19 -23.42
N SER A 217 -47.56 -4.97 -24.74
CA SER A 217 -47.96 -3.78 -25.57
C SER A 217 -46.97 -2.60 -25.68
N SER A 218 -46.71 -1.96 -26.84
CA SER A 218 -46.79 -2.37 -28.27
C SER A 218 -45.96 -1.40 -29.15
N ARG A 219 -45.69 -1.73 -30.44
CA ARG A 219 -44.91 -0.93 -31.42
C ARG A 219 -45.42 -1.19 -32.86
N PRO A 220 -45.26 -0.23 -33.80
CA PRO A 220 -44.23 -0.33 -34.86
C PRO A 220 -43.58 1.07 -35.14
N GLU A 221 -42.73 1.36 -36.15
CA GLU A 221 -42.12 0.57 -37.24
C GLU A 221 -40.66 1.05 -37.54
N ASN A 222 -40.12 0.78 -38.74
CA ASN A 222 -38.69 0.96 -39.10
C ASN A 222 -38.47 1.78 -40.44
N PRO A 223 -37.54 1.45 -41.38
CA PRO A 223 -36.23 2.11 -41.61
C PRO A 223 -36.07 2.65 -43.08
N PRO A 224 -34.86 2.92 -43.71
CA PRO A 224 -33.44 2.83 -43.28
C PRO A 224 -32.53 4.05 -43.64
N ALA A 225 -31.19 3.89 -43.47
CA ALA A 225 -30.10 4.84 -43.77
C ALA A 225 -29.28 4.45 -45.05
N PRO A 226 -28.21 5.17 -45.50
CA PRO A 226 -26.88 5.17 -44.84
C PRO A 226 -26.00 6.48 -44.97
N GLU A 227 -24.79 6.44 -44.39
CA GLU A 227 -23.62 7.36 -44.58
C GLU A 227 -22.72 6.91 -45.78
N PRO A 228 -21.48 7.43 -46.10
CA PRO A 228 -20.60 8.44 -45.46
C PRO A 228 -19.83 9.42 -46.43
N GLY A 229 -18.87 10.23 -45.92
CA GLY A 229 -17.72 10.71 -46.75
C GLY A 229 -17.08 12.09 -46.45
N VAL A 230 -15.84 12.08 -45.94
CA VAL A 230 -14.91 13.20 -45.62
C VAL A 230 -14.45 14.06 -46.82
N GLY A 231 -14.14 15.38 -46.63
CA GLY A 231 -13.35 16.15 -47.63
C GLY A 231 -13.01 17.65 -47.40
N GLN A 232 -11.81 17.94 -46.84
CA GLN A 232 -10.84 19.04 -47.16
C GLN A 232 -11.19 20.57 -47.07
N THR A 233 -10.16 21.38 -46.75
CA THR A 233 -10.05 22.87 -46.87
C THR A 233 -8.64 23.26 -47.35
N PRO A 234 -8.45 24.45 -47.98
CA PRO A 234 -7.98 25.68 -47.29
C PRO A 234 -8.79 26.94 -47.79
N ALA A 235 -8.37 28.22 -47.92
CA ALA A 235 -7.08 28.94 -47.84
C ALA A 235 -7.23 30.49 -47.66
N SER A 236 -6.08 31.18 -47.49
CA SER A 236 -5.73 32.59 -47.79
C SER A 236 -6.55 33.78 -47.23
N ASP A 237 -6.03 34.32 -46.11
CA ASP A 237 -5.48 35.68 -45.91
C ASP A 237 -6.33 36.99 -45.88
N ASP A 238 -5.91 37.85 -44.95
CA ASP A 238 -6.39 39.18 -44.49
C ASP A 238 -6.12 40.34 -45.50
N PRO A 239 -6.71 41.58 -45.38
CA PRO A 239 -6.64 42.42 -44.16
C PRO A 239 -7.77 43.42 -43.81
N VAL A 240 -8.03 43.53 -42.49
CA VAL A 240 -8.14 44.79 -41.68
C VAL A 240 -9.21 45.87 -42.01
N SER A 241 -10.18 45.97 -41.09
CA SER A 241 -10.86 47.19 -40.56
C SER A 241 -11.84 48.03 -41.42
N SER A 242 -13.15 47.90 -41.14
CA SER A 242 -13.98 49.05 -40.70
C SER A 242 -15.39 48.66 -40.15
N GLN A 243 -15.54 48.65 -38.81
CA GLN A 243 -16.78 48.70 -37.99
C GLN A 243 -17.96 47.69 -38.24
N PRO A 244 -18.84 47.44 -37.23
CA PRO A 244 -19.80 46.33 -37.27
C PRO A 244 -21.23 46.71 -37.70
N GLN A 245 -21.96 45.74 -38.25
CA GLN A 245 -23.44 45.76 -38.30
C GLN A 245 -24.06 44.68 -37.39
N SER A 246 -25.34 44.86 -37.06
CA SER A 246 -25.98 44.35 -35.84
C SER A 246 -26.64 42.97 -35.96
N SER A 247 -26.49 42.14 -34.91
CA SER A 247 -27.25 40.89 -34.73
C SER A 247 -28.67 41.13 -34.21
N SER A 248 -29.67 40.68 -34.97
CA SER A 248 -31.09 40.84 -34.66
C SER A 248 -31.63 39.73 -33.74
N THR A 249 -31.33 39.78 -32.44
CA THR A 249 -31.94 38.80 -31.48
C THR A 249 -32.22 39.33 -30.07
N ALA A 250 -31.86 40.57 -29.73
CA ALA A 250 -32.13 41.14 -28.41
C ALA A 250 -33.58 41.69 -28.25
N SER A 251 -34.04 42.51 -29.21
CA SER A 251 -35.30 43.28 -29.09
C SER A 251 -36.57 42.42 -28.96
N SER A 252 -36.55 41.20 -29.50
CA SER A 252 -37.65 40.24 -29.39
C SER A 252 -37.97 39.86 -27.92
N ARG A 253 -36.92 39.70 -27.10
CA ARG A 253 -37.08 39.28 -25.69
C ARG A 253 -37.51 40.44 -24.77
N LEU A 254 -37.15 41.67 -25.12
CA LEU A 254 -37.52 42.85 -24.33
C LEU A 254 -39.03 43.12 -24.41
N ASN A 255 -39.62 43.01 -25.61
CA ASN A 255 -41.05 43.24 -25.82
C ASN A 255 -41.95 42.20 -25.11
N GLN A 256 -41.45 41.01 -24.80
CA GLN A 256 -42.17 40.00 -24.00
C GLN A 256 -42.12 40.26 -22.48
N LEU A 257 -41.20 41.10 -21.99
CA LEU A 257 -41.10 41.47 -20.58
C LEU A 257 -41.96 42.69 -20.21
N THR A 258 -42.23 43.58 -21.16
CA THR A 258 -43.00 44.81 -20.91
C THR A 258 -44.51 44.56 -20.70
N SER A 259 -45.04 43.40 -21.09
CA SER A 259 -46.48 43.10 -21.06
C SER A 259 -47.04 42.65 -19.70
N GLN A 260 -46.20 42.54 -18.65
CA GLN A 260 -46.64 42.15 -17.30
C GLN A 260 -46.69 43.29 -16.28
N ILE A 261 -46.52 44.55 -16.70
CA ILE A 261 -46.61 45.72 -15.81
C ILE A 261 -47.91 46.49 -16.09
N SER A 262 -48.95 46.20 -15.30
CA SER A 262 -50.17 47.01 -15.26
C SER A 262 -49.98 48.29 -14.41
N PRO A 263 -50.66 49.40 -14.75
CA PRO A 263 -50.41 50.70 -14.12
C PRO A 263 -51.02 50.85 -12.73
N VAL A 264 -50.45 51.77 -11.94
CA VAL A 264 -50.96 52.20 -10.63
C VAL A 264 -52.29 52.97 -10.80
N GLN A 265 -53.28 52.66 -9.95
CA GLN A 265 -54.50 53.46 -9.77
C GLN A 265 -54.43 54.28 -8.46
N PRO A 266 -55.11 55.44 -8.39
CA PRO A 266 -55.07 56.34 -7.23
C PRO A 266 -55.89 55.84 -6.03
N GLU A 267 -55.64 56.43 -4.85
CA GLU A 267 -56.28 56.05 -3.59
C GLU A 267 -57.81 56.30 -3.55
N PRO A 268 -58.60 55.37 -2.99
CA PRO A 268 -59.98 55.61 -2.59
C PRO A 268 -60.09 56.01 -1.10
N GLN A 269 -60.77 57.12 -0.82
CA GLN A 269 -61.14 57.52 0.56
C GLN A 269 -62.16 56.56 1.21
N PRO A 270 -62.24 56.49 2.55
CA PRO A 270 -62.90 55.40 3.27
C PRO A 270 -64.42 55.50 3.21
N ASN A 271 -65.11 54.38 2.93
CA ASN A 271 -66.57 54.33 3.09
C ASN A 271 -67.11 52.99 3.64
N THR A 272 -67.85 53.13 4.75
CA THR A 272 -68.77 52.20 5.44
C THR A 272 -68.71 50.69 5.19
N LYS A 273 -68.45 49.96 6.28
CA LYS A 273 -68.67 48.52 6.52
C LYS A 273 -69.85 47.90 5.73
N ARG A 274 -69.56 46.91 4.88
CA ARG A 274 -70.53 45.85 4.55
C ARG A 274 -69.82 44.48 4.45
N ALA A 275 -69.93 43.69 5.51
CA ALA A 275 -69.22 42.42 5.64
C ALA A 275 -69.74 41.36 4.65
N ARG A 276 -69.04 41.15 3.54
CA ARG A 276 -69.17 39.91 2.75
C ARG A 276 -68.60 38.77 3.59
N LYS A 277 -69.43 37.81 4.01
CA LYS A 277 -68.94 36.53 4.54
C LYS A 277 -67.98 35.91 3.51
N PRO A 278 -66.81 35.39 3.91
CA PRO A 278 -66.02 34.56 3.00
C PRO A 278 -66.85 33.34 2.60
N LYS A 279 -66.92 33.06 1.30
CA LYS A 279 -67.35 31.73 0.84
C LYS A 279 -66.21 30.78 1.16
N ASN A 280 -66.45 29.83 2.08
CA ASN A 280 -65.54 28.70 2.29
C ASN A 280 -65.63 27.73 1.09
N SER A 281 -65.14 28.15 -0.07
CA SER A 281 -64.59 27.21 -1.03
C SER A 281 -63.29 26.70 -0.44
N ARG A 282 -63.36 25.60 0.33
CA ARG A 282 -62.18 24.75 0.55
C ARG A 282 -61.64 24.40 -0.82
N SER A 283 -60.46 24.90 -1.16
CA SER A 283 -59.68 24.34 -2.25
C SER A 283 -59.48 22.85 -1.96
N SER A 284 -59.88 22.00 -2.89
CA SER A 284 -59.70 20.55 -2.76
C SER A 284 -58.23 20.14 -2.90
N ASP A 285 -57.37 21.07 -3.31
CA ASP A 285 -55.92 20.93 -3.38
C ASP A 285 -55.29 20.88 -1.97
N PRO A 286 -54.64 19.77 -1.58
CA PRO A 286 -53.97 19.66 -0.28
C PRO A 286 -52.79 20.60 -0.07
N SER A 287 -52.25 21.22 -1.13
CA SER A 287 -51.09 22.11 -1.08
C SER A 287 -51.43 23.57 -0.78
N ALA A 288 -52.71 23.97 -0.86
CA ALA A 288 -53.14 25.35 -0.67
C ALA A 288 -52.89 25.92 0.74
N ASP A 289 -52.70 25.04 1.74
CA ASP A 289 -52.40 25.40 3.13
C ASP A 289 -50.88 25.38 3.44
N LEU A 290 -50.00 25.12 2.45
CA LEU A 290 -48.55 25.00 2.64
C LEU A 290 -47.79 26.31 2.35
N PRO A 291 -46.61 26.53 2.96
CA PRO A 291 -45.76 27.69 2.62
C PRO A 291 -45.23 27.62 1.18
N ALA A 292 -45.37 28.71 0.43
CA ALA A 292 -44.93 28.80 -0.97
C ALA A 292 -43.39 28.72 -1.18
N ASP A 293 -42.60 28.78 -0.10
CA ASP A 293 -41.14 28.79 -0.08
C ASP A 293 -40.51 27.53 0.56
N TYR A 294 -41.32 26.55 0.95
CA TYR A 294 -40.90 25.37 1.74
C TYR A 294 -40.20 25.72 3.07
N SER A 295 -40.52 26.86 3.69
CA SER A 295 -39.94 27.29 4.98
C SER A 295 -40.15 26.30 6.13
N ASP A 296 -41.18 25.47 6.07
CA ASP A 296 -41.44 24.32 6.94
C ASP A 296 -40.35 23.25 6.80
N ILE A 297 -40.14 22.73 5.58
CA ILE A 297 -39.14 21.70 5.29
C ILE A 297 -37.72 22.23 5.50
N LEU A 298 -37.46 23.50 5.15
CA LEU A 298 -36.20 24.18 5.43
C LEU A 298 -35.94 24.35 6.93
N THR A 299 -36.98 24.50 7.74
CA THR A 299 -36.88 24.53 9.21
C THR A 299 -36.52 23.15 9.75
N HIS A 300 -37.15 22.07 9.28
CA HIS A 300 -36.74 20.70 9.64
C HIS A 300 -35.27 20.43 9.27
N LEU A 301 -34.85 20.78 8.05
CA LEU A 301 -33.46 20.63 7.62
C LEU A 301 -32.49 21.49 8.43
N ARG A 302 -32.90 22.67 8.91
CA ARG A 302 -32.10 23.51 9.81
C ARG A 302 -31.94 22.85 11.18
N THR A 303 -33.04 22.43 11.82
CA THR A 303 -33.05 21.76 13.13
C THR A 303 -32.20 20.48 13.11
N LEU A 304 -32.38 19.61 12.12
CA LEU A 304 -31.61 18.38 11.98
C LEU A 304 -30.11 18.65 11.80
N ARG A 305 -29.73 19.69 11.03
CA ARG A 305 -28.33 20.10 10.87
C ARG A 305 -27.75 20.68 12.16
N THR A 306 -28.48 21.54 12.88
CA THR A 306 -28.05 22.08 14.16
C THR A 306 -27.77 20.96 15.16
N ILE A 307 -28.69 20.00 15.32
CA ILE A 307 -28.47 18.81 16.16
C ILE A 307 -27.26 17.99 15.65
N ALA A 308 -27.09 17.84 14.33
CA ALA A 308 -25.95 17.12 13.78
C ALA A 308 -24.60 17.79 14.04
N THR A 309 -24.55 19.12 14.17
CA THR A 309 -23.30 19.91 14.28
C THR A 309 -23.00 20.45 15.67
N THR A 310 -23.96 20.44 16.60
CA THR A 310 -23.79 20.88 17.98
C THR A 310 -23.60 19.67 18.89
N PRO A 311 -22.54 19.57 19.70
CA PRO A 311 -22.35 18.46 20.61
C PRO A 311 -23.34 18.53 21.78
N ASP A 312 -24.06 17.43 22.04
CA ASP A 312 -24.82 17.27 23.27
C ASP A 312 -23.85 17.03 24.44
N THR A 313 -23.61 18.08 25.23
CA THR A 313 -22.72 18.05 26.40
C THR A 313 -23.28 17.23 27.56
N SER A 314 -24.56 16.85 27.54
CA SER A 314 -25.18 15.95 28.52
C SER A 314 -25.07 14.47 28.14
N SER A 315 -24.77 14.16 26.88
CA SER A 315 -24.66 12.78 26.38
C SER A 315 -23.52 12.03 27.08
N ARG A 316 -23.87 10.88 27.68
CA ARG A 316 -22.90 9.90 28.24
C ARG A 316 -21.82 9.51 27.22
N GLY A 317 -22.12 9.52 25.93
CA GLY A 317 -21.17 9.24 24.85
C GLY A 317 -20.17 10.37 24.64
N TYR A 318 -20.63 11.61 24.58
CA TYR A 318 -19.78 12.79 24.39
C TYR A 318 -18.91 13.07 25.63
N ILE A 319 -19.50 12.97 26.83
CA ILE A 319 -18.77 13.08 28.11
C ILE A 319 -17.64 12.05 28.14
N ARG A 320 -17.91 10.78 27.81
CA ARG A 320 -16.88 9.73 27.71
C ARG A 320 -15.79 10.08 26.69
N GLN A 321 -16.14 10.52 25.48
CA GLN A 321 -15.17 10.92 24.46
C GLN A 321 -14.17 11.95 25.01
N LYS A 322 -14.69 13.01 25.65
CA LYS A 322 -13.89 14.09 26.23
C LYS A 322 -13.09 13.66 27.46
N THR A 323 -13.67 12.87 28.37
CA THR A 323 -12.95 12.36 29.56
C THR A 323 -11.82 11.39 29.18
N SER A 324 -11.92 10.70 28.04
CA SER A 324 -10.84 9.90 27.46
C SER A 324 -9.78 10.72 26.70
N GLY A 325 -9.80 12.06 26.78
CA GLY A 325 -8.83 12.94 26.12
C GLY A 325 -9.02 13.10 24.60
N LYS A 326 -9.97 12.38 24.00
CA LYS A 326 -10.17 12.32 22.55
C LYS A 326 -10.90 13.55 22.01
N LEU A 327 -10.55 13.97 20.79
CA LEU A 327 -11.34 14.92 20.02
C LEU A 327 -12.69 14.30 19.63
N TRP A 328 -13.72 15.13 19.51
CA TRP A 328 -15.00 14.75 18.91
C TRP A 328 -14.89 14.77 17.38
N SER A 329 -15.71 13.97 16.68
CA SER A 329 -15.59 13.76 15.23
C SER A 329 -15.61 15.05 14.40
N ARG A 330 -16.38 16.07 14.81
CA ARG A 330 -16.40 17.37 14.11
C ARG A 330 -15.25 18.30 14.47
N GLU A 331 -14.65 18.13 15.64
CA GLU A 331 -13.39 18.81 15.99
C GLU A 331 -12.26 18.25 15.15
N ARG A 332 -12.19 16.93 14.96
CA ARG A 332 -11.24 16.27 14.03
C ARG A 332 -11.34 16.80 12.60
N ILE A 333 -12.56 16.94 12.10
CA ILE A 333 -12.84 17.54 10.79
C ILE A 333 -12.33 19.00 10.72
N ALA A 334 -12.60 19.81 11.75
CA ALA A 334 -12.15 21.20 11.82
C ALA A 334 -10.63 21.36 11.99
N THR A 335 -9.98 20.47 12.74
CA THR A 335 -8.53 20.48 13.00
C THR A 335 -7.74 19.94 11.81
N LEU A 336 -8.26 18.97 11.05
CA LEU A 336 -7.60 18.43 9.85
C LEU A 336 -7.71 19.35 8.63
N LEU A 337 -8.90 19.91 8.37
CA LEU A 337 -9.19 20.64 7.14
C LEU A 337 -8.79 22.12 7.17
N ASP A 338 -8.61 22.70 5.99
CA ASP A 338 -8.54 24.15 5.80
C ASP A 338 -9.88 24.79 6.27
N PRO A 339 -9.84 25.94 7.00
CA PRO A 339 -11.04 26.66 7.41
C PRO A 339 -12.00 26.95 6.26
N ASN A 340 -13.31 26.83 6.54
CA ASN A 340 -14.41 27.07 5.61
C ASN A 340 -14.42 26.20 4.33
N THR A 341 -13.76 25.03 4.32
CA THR A 341 -13.75 24.12 3.16
C THR A 341 -14.59 22.86 3.30
N TRP A 342 -15.14 22.57 4.49
CA TRP A 342 -15.98 21.41 4.73
C TRP A 342 -17.32 21.49 4.00
N ARG A 343 -17.60 20.49 3.17
CA ARG A 343 -18.86 20.28 2.45
C ARG A 343 -19.34 18.86 2.67
N GLU A 344 -20.15 18.69 3.72
CA GLU A 344 -20.72 17.42 4.14
C GLU A 344 -21.68 16.83 3.09
N VAL A 345 -21.68 15.50 2.97
CA VAL A 345 -22.63 14.73 2.18
C VAL A 345 -23.58 14.02 3.14
N GLY A 346 -24.88 14.22 2.98
CA GLY A 346 -25.89 13.63 3.89
C GLY A 346 -25.75 14.14 5.33
N SER A 347 -25.78 15.46 5.53
CA SER A 347 -25.68 16.10 6.86
C SER A 347 -26.92 15.95 7.74
N VAL A 348 -28.03 15.43 7.20
CA VAL A 348 -29.25 15.06 7.93
C VAL A 348 -29.50 13.55 7.91
N THR A 349 -28.50 12.74 7.51
CA THR A 349 -28.60 11.28 7.52
C THR A 349 -28.48 10.76 8.95
N GLY A 350 -29.49 10.05 9.42
CA GLY A 350 -29.59 9.48 10.77
C GLY A 350 -31.01 9.02 11.07
N THR A 351 -31.32 8.75 12.34
CA THR A 351 -32.65 8.31 12.80
C THR A 351 -33.40 9.49 13.43
N VAL A 352 -34.55 9.86 12.85
CA VAL A 352 -35.41 10.95 13.34
C VAL A 352 -36.58 10.36 14.15
N THR A 353 -36.90 10.99 15.28
CA THR A 353 -38.17 10.80 15.99
C THR A 353 -39.09 11.96 15.63
N TRP A 354 -40.17 11.64 14.91
CA TRP A 354 -41.21 12.59 14.52
C TRP A 354 -42.33 12.63 15.56
N GLU A 355 -42.95 13.80 15.71
CA GLU A 355 -44.12 14.03 16.58
C GLU A 355 -45.22 14.73 15.78
N LYS A 356 -46.41 14.15 15.74
CA LYS A 356 -47.53 14.65 14.94
C LYS A 356 -48.07 15.96 15.51
N ASP A 357 -48.27 16.94 14.65
CA ASP A 357 -48.88 18.21 15.03
C ASP A 357 -50.34 17.97 15.47
N THR A 358 -50.68 18.42 16.68
CA THR A 358 -52.01 18.24 17.27
C THR A 358 -53.08 19.14 16.66
N SER A 359 -52.68 20.19 15.94
CA SER A 359 -53.55 21.13 15.23
C SER A 359 -53.65 20.82 13.73
N ASN A 360 -52.60 20.25 13.12
CA ASN A 360 -52.53 19.91 11.70
C ASN A 360 -52.16 18.43 11.48
N PRO A 361 -53.14 17.54 11.24
CA PRO A 361 -52.89 16.10 11.00
C PRO A 361 -52.02 15.74 9.78
N ARG A 362 -51.58 16.71 8.98
CA ARG A 362 -50.64 16.54 7.86
C ARG A 362 -49.20 16.99 8.18
N ALA A 363 -48.97 17.59 9.35
CA ALA A 363 -47.64 18.07 9.77
C ALA A 363 -47.06 17.17 10.88
N GLU A 364 -45.73 17.03 10.86
CA GLU A 364 -44.96 16.36 11.90
C GLU A 364 -43.72 17.21 12.23
N HIS A 365 -43.40 17.35 13.51
CA HIS A 365 -42.26 18.11 14.01
C HIS A 365 -41.10 17.18 14.39
N VAL A 366 -39.87 17.69 14.33
CA VAL A 366 -38.68 16.96 14.79
C VAL A 366 -38.61 16.97 16.31
N ARG A 367 -39.04 15.89 16.96
CA ARG A 367 -38.96 15.70 18.41
C ARG A 367 -37.56 15.28 18.88
N GLY A 368 -36.84 14.55 18.04
CA GLY A 368 -35.47 14.10 18.33
C GLY A 368 -34.75 13.60 17.09
N PHE A 369 -33.43 13.59 17.13
CA PHE A 369 -32.59 13.12 16.02
C PHE A 369 -31.27 12.54 16.53
N ILE A 370 -30.94 11.33 16.05
CA ILE A 370 -29.63 10.72 16.22
C ILE A 370 -28.94 10.76 14.85
N PRO A 371 -27.97 11.64 14.61
CA PRO A 371 -27.23 11.68 13.35
C PRO A 371 -26.42 10.40 13.17
N SER A 372 -26.15 10.03 11.92
CA SER A 372 -25.30 8.87 11.62
C SER A 372 -23.89 9.09 12.19
N ASN A 373 -23.38 8.08 12.89
CA ASN A 373 -22.07 8.04 13.56
C ASN A 373 -20.84 8.09 12.64
N ASN A 374 -21.03 8.49 11.37
CA ASN A 374 -19.95 8.77 10.45
C ASN A 374 -20.30 10.00 9.58
N PRO A 375 -19.97 11.22 10.05
CA PRO A 375 -19.81 12.39 9.20
C PRO A 375 -18.87 12.10 8.03
N GLN A 376 -19.31 12.42 6.80
CA GLN A 376 -18.54 12.19 5.57
C GLN A 376 -18.77 13.34 4.60
N GLY A 377 -17.75 13.72 3.83
CA GLY A 377 -17.86 14.88 2.95
C GLY A 377 -16.56 15.23 2.26
N PHE A 378 -16.56 16.38 1.60
CA PHE A 378 -15.38 16.94 0.96
C PHE A 378 -14.78 18.03 1.83
N GLY A 379 -13.46 18.13 1.83
CA GLY A 379 -12.72 19.23 2.44
C GLY A 379 -11.50 19.58 1.60
N ARG A 380 -10.75 20.59 2.03
CA ARG A 380 -9.39 20.78 1.54
C ARG A 380 -8.38 20.64 2.67
N VAL A 381 -7.18 20.19 2.34
CA VAL A 381 -6.04 20.19 3.26
C VAL A 381 -4.85 20.85 2.58
N THR A 382 -4.15 21.69 3.32
CA THR A 382 -2.89 22.30 2.92
C THR A 382 -1.76 21.71 3.74
N CYS A 383 -0.68 21.26 3.10
CA CYS A 383 0.51 20.80 3.79
C CYS A 383 1.38 22.00 4.22
N PRO A 384 1.57 22.25 5.53
CA PRO A 384 2.25 23.46 5.99
C PRO A 384 3.74 23.50 5.58
N ARG A 385 4.36 22.34 5.33
CA ARG A 385 5.76 22.23 4.86
C ARG A 385 5.96 22.53 3.38
N THR A 386 4.90 22.58 2.57
CA THR A 386 5.04 22.68 1.08
C THR A 386 4.06 23.65 0.42
N GLY A 387 3.04 24.14 1.13
CA GLY A 387 1.95 24.91 0.55
C GLY A 387 1.01 24.10 -0.38
N ILE A 388 1.29 22.81 -0.62
CA ILE A 388 0.48 21.97 -1.51
C ILE A 388 -0.90 21.80 -0.88
N ARG A 389 -1.91 22.34 -1.58
CA ARG A 389 -3.32 22.35 -1.20
C ARG A 389 -4.13 21.39 -2.07
N ARG A 390 -4.94 20.55 -1.45
CA ARG A 390 -5.66 19.45 -2.11
C ARG A 390 -7.11 19.38 -1.66
N GLN A 391 -8.00 18.93 -2.55
CA GLN A 391 -9.31 18.47 -2.14
C GLN A 391 -9.20 17.00 -1.69
N ILE A 392 -9.90 16.65 -0.60
CA ILE A 392 -10.01 15.27 -0.12
C ILE A 392 -11.48 14.89 0.08
N TYR A 393 -11.77 13.60 0.00
CA TYR A 393 -12.96 12.99 0.58
C TYR A 393 -12.59 12.48 1.98
N LEU A 394 -13.30 12.93 3.00
CA LEU A 394 -13.02 12.64 4.40
C LEU A 394 -14.19 11.89 5.02
N THR A 395 -13.89 10.80 5.72
CA THR A 395 -14.81 10.14 6.66
C THR A 395 -14.24 10.25 8.07
N SER A 396 -15.04 10.64 9.04
CA SER A 396 -14.64 10.71 10.45
C SER A 396 -15.64 9.97 11.32
N ASP A 397 -15.20 8.94 12.03
CA ASP A 397 -16.06 8.14 12.89
C ASP A 397 -16.40 8.90 14.18
N ASP A 398 -17.65 8.82 14.64
CA ASP A 398 -18.11 9.44 15.88
C ASP A 398 -18.42 8.39 16.95
N PHE A 399 -17.39 8.07 17.73
CA PHE A 399 -17.47 7.13 18.84
C PHE A 399 -18.47 7.53 19.94
N SER A 400 -18.87 8.80 20.03
CA SER A 400 -19.92 9.22 20.98
C SER A 400 -21.29 8.63 20.63
N ILE A 401 -21.50 8.25 19.36
CA ILE A 401 -22.76 7.71 18.84
C ILE A 401 -22.62 6.19 18.65
N ARG A 402 -23.11 5.44 19.64
CA ARG A 402 -23.07 3.95 19.68
C ARG A 402 -21.66 3.37 19.49
N SER A 403 -20.58 4.08 19.87
CA SER A 403 -19.18 3.63 19.67
C SER A 403 -18.86 3.22 18.22
N GLY A 404 -19.49 3.87 17.24
CA GLY A 404 -19.27 3.58 15.82
C GLY A 404 -19.96 2.32 15.29
N HIS A 405 -20.88 1.67 16.01
CA HIS A 405 -21.53 0.41 15.55
C HIS A 405 -22.51 0.60 14.38
N ALA A 406 -22.80 -0.51 13.68
CA ALA A 406 -23.72 -0.59 12.53
C ALA A 406 -25.08 0.09 12.76
N ASP A 407 -25.67 -0.07 13.95
CA ASP A 407 -26.98 0.47 14.33
C ASP A 407 -27.00 1.98 14.61
N GLY A 408 -25.82 2.62 14.70
CA GLY A 408 -25.68 4.08 14.61
C GLY A 408 -25.30 4.59 13.21
N SER A 409 -25.12 3.69 12.23
CA SER A 409 -24.54 3.98 10.92
C SER A 409 -25.56 3.86 9.78
N VAL A 410 -25.27 4.48 8.64
CA VAL A 410 -26.07 4.33 7.42
C VAL A 410 -25.15 3.88 6.27
N GLY A 411 -24.90 2.57 6.16
CA GLY A 411 -23.84 2.01 5.30
C GLY A 411 -23.88 2.41 3.82
N ILE A 412 -25.06 2.74 3.27
CA ILE A 412 -25.19 3.25 1.90
C ILE A 412 -24.52 4.63 1.71
N LYS A 413 -24.39 5.44 2.77
CA LYS A 413 -23.65 6.72 2.77
C LYS A 413 -22.17 6.47 2.47
N THR A 414 -21.54 5.54 3.18
CA THR A 414 -20.13 5.13 2.96
C THR A 414 -19.92 4.52 1.59
N LEU A 415 -20.82 3.64 1.13
CA LEU A 415 -20.72 3.03 -0.20
C LEU A 415 -20.89 4.05 -1.34
N TYR A 416 -21.76 5.05 -1.17
CA TYR A 416 -21.88 6.19 -2.08
C TYR A 416 -20.60 7.03 -2.07
N GLY A 417 -20.08 7.36 -0.89
CA GLY A 417 -18.87 8.14 -0.69
C GLY A 417 -17.63 7.57 -1.39
N GLU A 418 -17.31 6.31 -1.11
CA GLU A 418 -16.15 5.62 -1.67
C GLU A 418 -16.27 5.46 -3.21
N LYS A 419 -17.49 5.25 -3.73
CA LYS A 419 -17.77 5.25 -5.19
C LYS A 419 -17.64 6.64 -5.82
N LEU A 420 -18.05 7.69 -5.11
CA LEU A 420 -17.94 9.07 -5.57
C LEU A 420 -16.48 9.53 -5.60
N ALA A 421 -15.69 9.20 -4.56
CA ALA A 421 -14.24 9.43 -4.53
C ALA A 421 -13.53 8.73 -5.70
N LEU A 422 -13.86 7.47 -5.98
CA LEU A 422 -13.36 6.72 -7.15
C LEU A 422 -13.76 7.38 -8.49
N ARG A 423 -15.02 7.83 -8.64
CA ARG A 423 -15.48 8.49 -9.88
C ARG A 423 -14.78 9.82 -10.13
N LEU A 424 -14.59 10.61 -9.07
CA LEU A 424 -13.94 11.94 -9.11
C LEU A 424 -12.40 11.87 -9.06
N LYS A 425 -11.82 10.70 -8.72
CA LYS A 425 -10.39 10.49 -8.47
C LYS A 425 -9.82 11.42 -7.39
N VAL A 426 -10.59 11.60 -6.32
CA VAL A 426 -10.24 12.46 -5.18
C VAL A 426 -9.64 11.60 -4.05
N PRO A 427 -8.50 12.00 -3.45
CA PRO A 427 -7.91 11.31 -2.31
C PRO A 427 -8.90 11.06 -1.16
N VAL A 428 -8.81 9.89 -0.53
CA VAL A 428 -9.66 9.47 0.60
C VAL A 428 -8.87 9.51 1.91
N VAL A 429 -9.44 10.13 2.94
CA VAL A 429 -8.89 10.11 4.32
C VAL A 429 -9.93 9.51 5.27
N LYS A 430 -9.50 8.58 6.12
CA LYS A 430 -10.33 7.85 7.07
C LYS A 430 -9.83 8.08 8.50
N LEU A 431 -10.58 8.82 9.31
CA LEU A 431 -10.32 8.96 10.75
C LEU A 431 -11.21 7.96 11.49
N VAL A 432 -10.60 6.94 12.09
CA VAL A 432 -11.31 5.78 12.66
C VAL A 432 -11.21 5.75 14.18
N ASP A 433 -12.39 5.64 14.80
CA ASP A 433 -12.61 5.58 16.24
C ASP A 433 -13.95 4.87 16.49
N GLY A 434 -13.88 3.56 16.72
CA GLY A 434 -15.03 2.65 16.82
C GLY A 434 -14.98 1.50 15.80
N SER A 435 -16.11 0.82 15.65
CA SER A 435 -16.26 -0.28 14.68
C SER A 435 -16.62 0.18 13.25
N SER A 436 -16.79 1.49 13.00
CA SER A 436 -16.98 2.10 11.67
C SER A 436 -18.18 1.56 10.86
N GLY A 437 -19.32 1.36 11.50
CA GLY A 437 -20.48 0.67 10.92
C GLY A 437 -20.33 -0.86 10.89
N GLY A 438 -19.33 -1.39 11.60
CA GLY A 438 -19.15 -2.82 11.84
C GLY A 438 -20.29 -3.42 12.67
N GLY A 439 -20.45 -4.74 12.56
CA GLY A 439 -21.63 -5.47 13.02
C GLY A 439 -22.07 -5.16 14.45
N SER A 440 -23.39 -5.11 14.65
CA SER A 440 -24.01 -4.81 15.95
C SER A 440 -25.09 -5.86 16.24
N VAL A 441 -25.10 -6.41 17.46
CA VAL A 441 -26.05 -7.49 17.83
C VAL A 441 -27.49 -6.97 17.90
N SER A 442 -27.68 -5.69 18.22
CA SER A 442 -29.00 -5.02 18.20
C SER A 442 -29.67 -5.06 16.82
N THR A 443 -28.89 -5.11 15.74
CA THR A 443 -29.41 -5.22 14.37
C THR A 443 -30.27 -6.47 14.18
N ILE A 444 -29.99 -7.57 14.88
CA ILE A 444 -30.79 -8.80 14.84
C ILE A 444 -32.20 -8.54 15.40
N MET A 445 -32.30 -7.81 16.52
CA MET A 445 -33.60 -7.42 17.10
C MET A 445 -34.35 -6.42 16.21
N THR A 446 -33.64 -5.52 15.52
CA THR A 446 -34.26 -4.54 14.60
C THR A 446 -34.72 -5.17 13.28
N GLN A 447 -34.05 -6.20 12.78
CA GLN A 447 -34.38 -6.87 11.52
C GLN A 447 -35.31 -8.09 11.70
N GLY A 448 -35.32 -8.72 12.88
CA GLY A 448 -36.05 -9.95 13.16
C GLY A 448 -35.35 -11.24 12.70
N TYR A 449 -34.12 -11.14 12.18
CA TYR A 449 -33.30 -12.27 11.72
C TYR A 449 -31.80 -11.95 11.81
N SER A 450 -30.95 -12.98 11.78
CA SER A 450 -29.50 -12.85 11.62
C SER A 450 -29.12 -12.88 10.13
N TYR A 451 -28.22 -12.00 9.71
CA TYR A 451 -27.82 -11.84 8.30
C TYR A 451 -26.38 -12.32 8.05
N MET A 452 -26.10 -12.75 6.82
CA MET A 452 -24.72 -13.01 6.38
C MET A 452 -24.01 -11.68 6.06
N PRO A 453 -22.82 -11.40 6.63
CA PRO A 453 -22.16 -10.11 6.46
C PRO A 453 -21.53 -9.93 5.07
N HIS A 454 -21.71 -8.75 4.47
CA HIS A 454 -21.18 -8.42 3.14
C HIS A 454 -20.29 -7.16 3.16
N VAL A 455 -18.99 -7.30 2.89
CA VAL A 455 -18.03 -6.16 2.86
C VAL A 455 -17.99 -5.51 1.47
N THR A 456 -19.16 -5.07 0.96
CA THR A 456 -19.35 -4.58 -0.41
C THR A 456 -18.40 -3.44 -0.81
N VAL A 457 -18.05 -2.59 0.15
CA VAL A 457 -17.16 -1.42 -0.03
C VAL A 457 -15.73 -1.78 -0.40
N LEU A 458 -15.20 -2.95 0.03
CA LEU A 458 -13.81 -3.33 -0.20
C LEU A 458 -13.48 -3.44 -1.69
N SER A 459 -14.43 -3.92 -2.50
CA SER A 459 -14.33 -3.97 -3.98
C SER A 459 -14.13 -2.60 -4.64
N THR A 460 -14.55 -1.51 -3.96
CA THR A 460 -14.37 -0.13 -4.42
C THR A 460 -13.05 0.44 -3.91
N VAL A 461 -12.67 0.16 -2.66
CA VAL A 461 -11.36 0.54 -2.10
C VAL A 461 -10.22 -0.10 -2.88
N VAL A 462 -10.26 -1.39 -3.18
CA VAL A 462 -9.24 -2.09 -4.01
C VAL A 462 -9.06 -1.40 -5.38
N LYS A 463 -10.15 -0.92 -5.99
CA LYS A 463 -10.09 -0.17 -7.25
C LYS A 463 -9.46 1.22 -7.09
N GLN A 464 -9.71 1.92 -5.98
CA GLN A 464 -9.00 3.17 -5.66
C GLN A 464 -7.50 2.93 -5.45
N LEU A 465 -7.14 1.86 -4.73
CA LEU A 465 -5.74 1.50 -4.43
C LEU A 465 -4.95 1.26 -5.72
N ASN A 466 -5.41 0.34 -6.58
CA ASN A 466 -4.70 0.00 -7.82
C ASN A 466 -4.75 1.12 -8.87
N MET A 467 -5.76 2.00 -8.82
CA MET A 467 -5.80 3.24 -9.62
C MET A 467 -4.79 4.30 -9.13
N GLY A 468 -4.20 4.15 -7.95
CA GLY A 468 -3.30 5.13 -7.34
C GLY A 468 -4.03 6.39 -6.87
N ILE A 469 -5.29 6.28 -6.43
CA ILE A 469 -5.97 7.35 -5.69
C ILE A 469 -5.48 7.27 -4.23
N PRO A 470 -4.80 8.29 -3.67
CA PRO A 470 -4.30 8.23 -2.31
C PRO A 470 -5.43 7.91 -1.34
N ASN A 471 -5.23 6.90 -0.51
CA ASN A 471 -6.20 6.45 0.48
C ASN A 471 -5.41 6.27 1.78
N VAL A 472 -5.78 7.03 2.81
CA VAL A 472 -4.98 7.21 4.02
C VAL A 472 -5.86 7.01 5.26
N GLY A 473 -5.37 6.26 6.24
CA GLY A 473 -6.10 5.98 7.48
C GLY A 473 -5.36 6.46 8.72
N ALA A 474 -6.12 6.97 9.70
CA ALA A 474 -5.63 7.24 11.04
C ALA A 474 -6.47 6.53 12.10
N VAL A 475 -5.81 5.83 13.02
CA VAL A 475 -6.41 5.25 14.22
C VAL A 475 -6.33 6.30 15.33
N VAL A 476 -7.48 6.91 15.62
CA VAL A 476 -7.66 8.00 16.61
C VAL A 476 -8.61 7.55 17.74
N GLY A 477 -8.41 6.33 18.20
CA GLY A 477 -9.25 5.62 19.15
C GLY A 477 -9.26 4.11 18.89
N PRO A 478 -10.19 3.34 19.49
CA PRO A 478 -10.26 1.89 19.27
C PRO A 478 -10.90 1.54 17.91
N ALA A 479 -10.10 1.10 16.95
CA ALA A 479 -10.55 0.61 15.64
C ALA A 479 -10.85 -0.90 15.70
N ILE A 480 -12.12 -1.30 15.55
CA ILE A 480 -12.55 -2.70 15.74
C ILE A 480 -13.14 -3.31 14.47
N GLY A 481 -12.67 -4.49 14.08
CA GLY A 481 -13.25 -5.30 13.00
C GLY A 481 -13.26 -4.58 11.66
N LEU A 482 -14.44 -4.10 11.22
CA LEU A 482 -14.55 -3.30 9.98
C LEU A 482 -13.77 -1.97 10.10
N GLY A 483 -13.73 -1.34 11.28
CA GLY A 483 -12.91 -0.15 11.52
C GLY A 483 -11.42 -0.42 11.31
N ALA A 484 -10.91 -1.51 11.90
CA ALA A 484 -9.53 -1.97 11.70
C ALA A 484 -9.25 -2.22 10.20
N ALA A 485 -10.08 -3.02 9.54
CA ALA A 485 -9.94 -3.35 8.12
C ALA A 485 -9.97 -2.11 7.20
N ARG A 486 -10.74 -1.06 7.53
CA ARG A 486 -10.77 0.19 6.76
C ARG A 486 -9.45 0.96 6.79
N VAL A 487 -8.69 0.86 7.89
CA VAL A 487 -7.36 1.50 8.02
C VAL A 487 -6.26 0.63 7.40
N VAL A 488 -6.30 -0.69 7.59
CA VAL A 488 -5.31 -1.59 6.96
C VAL A 488 -5.47 -1.61 5.43
N ALA A 489 -6.70 -1.46 4.91
CA ALA A 489 -6.97 -1.24 3.48
C ALA A 489 -6.72 0.23 3.05
N THR A 490 -5.48 0.71 3.23
CA THR A 490 -5.00 2.03 2.82
C THR A 490 -3.59 1.94 2.23
N HIS A 491 -3.15 3.02 1.56
CA HIS A 491 -1.77 3.15 1.08
C HIS A 491 -0.80 3.53 2.20
N PHE A 492 -1.25 4.32 3.16
CA PHE A 492 -0.50 4.76 4.34
C PHE A 492 -1.42 4.84 5.55
N SER A 493 -0.94 4.34 6.68
CA SER A 493 -1.69 4.24 7.93
C SER A 493 -0.90 4.79 9.12
N VAL A 494 -1.57 5.53 10.01
CA VAL A 494 -0.95 6.12 11.20
C VAL A 494 -1.81 5.86 12.45
N MET A 495 -1.19 5.73 13.63
CA MET A 495 -1.88 5.52 14.91
C MET A 495 -1.39 6.50 15.96
N ALA A 496 -2.31 7.15 16.67
CA ALA A 496 -1.99 8.05 17.78
C ALA A 496 -1.55 7.23 19.02
N ALA A 497 -0.40 7.57 19.62
CA ALA A 497 0.23 6.77 20.66
C ALA A 497 -0.53 6.76 22.00
N ASP A 498 -1.30 7.80 22.27
CA ASP A 498 -2.03 8.08 23.50
C ASP A 498 -3.41 7.41 23.57
N ILE A 499 -4.12 7.32 22.44
CA ILE A 499 -5.51 6.83 22.37
C ILE A 499 -5.75 5.72 21.35
N GLY A 500 -4.80 5.48 20.44
CA GLY A 500 -4.96 4.58 19.30
C GLY A 500 -4.83 3.11 19.70
N SER A 501 -5.77 2.28 19.23
CA SER A 501 -5.70 0.83 19.34
C SER A 501 -6.49 0.16 18.22
N LEU A 502 -6.11 -1.05 17.82
CA LEU A 502 -6.67 -1.75 16.66
C LEU A 502 -6.88 -3.23 16.98
N PHE A 503 -8.03 -3.80 16.61
CA PHE A 503 -8.33 -5.20 16.89
C PHE A 503 -9.26 -5.83 15.85
N ASN A 504 -9.14 -7.15 15.65
CA ASN A 504 -10.17 -7.94 14.96
C ASN A 504 -11.44 -8.05 15.81
N ALA A 505 -11.29 -8.26 17.12
CA ALA A 505 -12.35 -8.27 18.12
C ALA A 505 -11.83 -7.63 19.43
N GLY A 506 -12.70 -6.96 20.20
CA GLY A 506 -12.29 -6.27 21.44
C GLY A 506 -11.95 -7.23 22.58
N PRO A 507 -11.23 -6.77 23.63
CA PRO A 507 -10.70 -7.65 24.69
C PRO A 507 -11.71 -8.61 25.32
N LYS A 508 -12.94 -8.17 25.63
CA LYS A 508 -13.99 -9.04 26.21
C LYS A 508 -14.49 -10.15 25.29
N VAL A 509 -14.28 -10.04 23.98
CA VAL A 509 -14.57 -11.12 23.01
C VAL A 509 -13.39 -12.09 22.92
N VAL A 510 -12.15 -11.59 23.02
CA VAL A 510 -10.95 -12.43 23.09
C VAL A 510 -10.97 -13.27 24.37
N GLU A 511 -11.21 -12.64 25.52
CA GLU A 511 -11.40 -13.29 26.83
C GLU A 511 -12.34 -14.50 26.76
N GLY A 512 -13.56 -14.30 26.25
CA GLY A 512 -14.58 -15.37 26.13
C GLY A 512 -14.35 -16.40 25.02
N ALA A 513 -13.37 -16.21 24.14
CA ALA A 513 -13.10 -17.10 22.99
C ALA A 513 -11.72 -17.79 23.03
N THR A 514 -10.78 -17.27 23.83
CA THR A 514 -9.40 -17.74 23.94
C THR A 514 -8.98 -18.04 25.38
N PHE A 515 -9.75 -17.57 26.36
CA PHE A 515 -9.43 -17.58 27.80
C PHE A 515 -8.24 -16.68 28.18
N GLU A 516 -7.82 -15.77 27.29
CA GLU A 516 -6.86 -14.69 27.60
C GLU A 516 -7.54 -13.55 28.39
N GLU A 517 -7.61 -13.72 29.71
CA GLU A 517 -8.18 -12.74 30.65
C GLU A 517 -7.27 -11.51 30.88
N GLY A 518 -7.88 -10.40 31.31
CA GLY A 518 -7.18 -9.24 31.88
C GLY A 518 -6.49 -8.29 30.89
N LEU A 519 -6.39 -8.65 29.61
CA LEU A 519 -5.76 -7.82 28.57
C LEU A 519 -6.38 -6.42 28.44
N SER A 520 -5.55 -5.38 28.48
CA SER A 520 -5.99 -4.02 28.16
C SER A 520 -6.03 -3.75 26.65
N PHE A 521 -6.58 -2.59 26.29
CA PHE A 521 -6.55 -2.10 24.90
C PHE A 521 -5.12 -1.88 24.38
N SER A 522 -4.14 -1.61 25.27
CA SER A 522 -2.74 -1.45 24.88
C SER A 522 -2.05 -2.79 24.64
N ASP A 523 -2.36 -3.81 25.45
CA ASP A 523 -1.66 -5.10 25.42
C ASP A 523 -2.07 -5.94 24.21
N LEU A 524 -3.38 -6.00 23.93
CA LEU A 524 -3.93 -6.79 22.83
C LEU A 524 -3.71 -6.16 21.44
N GLY A 525 -3.60 -4.82 21.37
CA GLY A 525 -3.68 -4.10 20.09
C GLY A 525 -3.31 -2.62 20.17
N GLY A 526 -2.43 -2.23 21.09
CA GLY A 526 -1.90 -0.88 21.17
C GLY A 526 -0.85 -0.57 20.09
N PRO A 527 -0.29 0.65 20.11
CA PRO A 527 0.68 1.09 19.10
C PRO A 527 1.97 0.27 19.11
N GLY A 528 2.40 -0.21 20.28
CA GLY A 528 3.55 -1.12 20.44
C GLY A 528 3.38 -2.46 19.72
N VAL A 529 2.15 -2.90 19.46
CA VAL A 529 1.84 -4.10 18.67
C VAL A 529 1.80 -3.73 17.18
N HIS A 530 0.93 -2.80 16.78
CA HIS A 530 0.61 -2.61 15.36
C HIS A 530 1.62 -1.78 14.56
N CYS A 531 2.38 -0.90 15.21
CA CYS A 531 3.46 -0.16 14.54
C CYS A 531 4.76 -0.98 14.42
N THR A 532 4.90 -2.09 15.16
CA THR A 532 6.09 -2.97 15.14
C THR A 532 5.90 -4.22 14.27
N ASN A 533 4.64 -4.65 14.05
CA ASN A 533 4.30 -5.79 13.20
C ASN A 533 3.87 -5.41 11.76
N GLY A 534 3.85 -4.12 11.41
CA GLY A 534 3.52 -3.64 10.06
C GLY A 534 2.02 -3.57 9.72
N THR A 535 1.12 -3.79 10.69
CA THR A 535 -0.32 -3.55 10.50
C THR A 535 -0.61 -2.06 10.30
N ILE A 536 0.14 -1.20 11.00
CA ILE A 536 0.13 0.25 10.86
C ILE A 536 1.53 0.69 10.43
N ASP A 537 1.62 1.68 9.52
CA ASP A 537 2.89 2.16 9.01
C ASP A 537 3.63 3.03 10.04
N ASN A 538 2.98 4.07 10.55
CA ASN A 538 3.62 5.04 11.44
C ASN A 538 2.94 5.18 12.79
N LEU A 539 3.77 5.40 13.81
CA LEU A 539 3.34 5.96 15.08
C LEU A 539 3.25 7.49 14.94
N ALA A 540 2.20 8.09 15.51
CA ALA A 540 2.12 9.51 15.80
C ALA A 540 2.02 9.71 17.32
N ARG A 541 2.50 10.84 17.84
CA ARG A 541 2.44 11.13 19.28
C ARG A 541 1.01 11.26 19.81
N ASP A 542 0.14 11.84 19.00
CA ASP A 542 -1.18 12.35 19.35
C ASP A 542 -2.06 12.51 18.09
N GLU A 543 -3.32 12.92 18.24
CA GLU A 543 -4.23 13.16 17.10
C GLU A 543 -3.74 14.25 16.12
N GLN A 544 -3.04 15.27 16.60
CA GLN A 544 -2.56 16.38 15.75
C GLN A 544 -1.38 15.93 14.87
N ASP A 545 -0.43 15.18 15.45
CA ASP A 545 0.68 14.57 14.71
C ASP A 545 0.17 13.55 13.68
N CYS A 546 -0.90 12.80 13.99
CA CYS A 546 -1.64 12.01 12.99
C CYS A 546 -2.05 12.87 11.78
N PHE A 547 -2.68 14.03 12.00
CA PHE A 547 -3.10 14.93 10.93
C PHE A 547 -1.92 15.54 10.16
N ASP A 548 -0.82 15.86 10.83
CA ASP A 548 0.37 16.42 10.20
C ASP A 548 1.16 15.38 9.37
N GLN A 549 1.14 14.10 9.77
CA GLN A 549 1.64 13.00 8.94
C GLN A 549 0.74 12.74 7.71
N ILE A 550 -0.60 12.81 7.85
CA ILE A 550 -1.53 12.76 6.70
C ILE A 550 -1.23 13.88 5.70
N ARG A 551 -1.10 15.13 6.19
CA ARG A 551 -0.74 16.31 5.37
C ARG A 551 0.61 16.13 4.68
N ALA A 552 1.59 15.57 5.38
CA ALA A 552 2.91 15.30 4.83
C ALA A 552 2.83 14.30 3.66
N VAL A 553 2.26 13.11 3.87
CA VAL A 553 2.17 12.06 2.83
C VAL A 553 1.42 12.57 1.60
N LEU A 554 0.25 13.19 1.79
CA LEU A 554 -0.55 13.71 0.67
C LEU A 554 0.21 14.76 -0.18
N ALA A 555 1.23 15.43 0.36
CA ALA A 555 2.05 16.39 -0.39
C ALA A 555 3.05 15.75 -1.37
N TYR A 556 3.33 14.44 -1.28
CA TYR A 556 4.25 13.74 -2.19
C TYR A 556 3.55 13.02 -3.35
N LEU A 557 2.26 12.74 -3.24
CA LEU A 557 1.52 11.85 -4.17
C LEU A 557 0.79 12.65 -5.25
N PRO A 558 0.42 12.09 -6.42
CA PRO A 558 -0.59 12.68 -7.30
C PRO A 558 -1.97 12.77 -6.60
N GLU A 559 -2.99 13.38 -7.22
CA GLU A 559 -4.39 13.13 -6.81
C GLU A 559 -4.85 11.74 -7.28
N CYS A 560 -4.31 11.28 -8.41
CA CYS A 560 -4.53 9.95 -8.96
C CYS A 560 -3.39 9.51 -9.88
N GLY A 561 -2.67 8.45 -9.48
CA GLY A 561 -1.50 7.93 -10.20
C GLY A 561 -1.80 7.31 -11.56
N GLN A 562 -3.05 6.99 -11.91
CA GLN A 562 -3.37 6.61 -13.30
C GLN A 562 -3.27 7.81 -14.28
N PHE A 563 -3.45 9.05 -13.82
CA PHE A 563 -3.62 10.22 -14.71
C PHE A 563 -2.68 11.40 -14.44
N GLN A 564 -1.94 11.40 -13.32
CA GLN A 564 -1.10 12.52 -12.90
C GLN A 564 0.29 12.05 -12.41
N PRO A 565 1.35 12.82 -12.67
CA PRO A 565 2.63 12.65 -12.01
C PRO A 565 2.59 13.20 -10.58
N PRO A 566 3.55 12.83 -9.71
CA PRO A 566 3.70 13.45 -8.38
C PRO A 566 3.99 14.97 -8.45
N PRO A 567 3.54 15.75 -7.45
CA PRO A 567 3.68 17.22 -7.43
C PRO A 567 5.12 17.67 -7.20
N THR A 568 5.72 18.28 -8.22
CA THR A 568 7.06 18.89 -8.15
C THR A 568 7.00 20.31 -7.58
N LEU A 569 8.00 20.67 -6.77
CA LEU A 569 8.18 22.01 -6.20
C LEU A 569 9.44 22.69 -6.77
N PRO A 570 9.61 24.01 -6.59
CA PRO A 570 10.92 24.64 -6.56
C PRO A 570 11.84 23.97 -5.51
N ALA A 571 13.15 24.16 -5.64
CA ALA A 571 14.14 23.58 -4.74
C ALA A 571 15.15 24.64 -4.30
N ASP A 572 15.16 24.93 -3.00
CA ASP A 572 16.08 25.89 -2.39
C ASP A 572 17.40 25.24 -1.93
N ASP A 573 17.44 23.90 -1.86
CA ASP A 573 18.64 23.11 -1.55
C ASP A 573 19.44 22.82 -2.84
N PRO A 574 20.68 23.34 -3.00
CA PRO A 574 21.45 23.22 -4.25
C PRO A 574 21.61 21.77 -4.74
N VAL A 575 21.43 21.57 -6.05
CA VAL A 575 21.57 20.27 -6.72
C VAL A 575 23.01 19.78 -6.70
N ASP A 576 23.97 20.70 -6.71
CA ASP A 576 25.41 20.51 -6.70
C ASP A 576 26.02 20.54 -5.28
N ARG A 577 25.20 20.57 -4.22
CA ARG A 577 25.68 20.44 -2.83
C ARG A 577 26.42 19.11 -2.63
N GLU A 578 27.72 19.19 -2.39
CA GLU A 578 28.57 18.08 -1.98
C GLU A 578 28.49 17.83 -0.47
N ASP A 579 28.68 16.58 -0.03
CA ASP A 579 29.03 16.27 1.37
C ASP A 579 30.31 15.43 1.44
N LEU A 580 31.40 16.04 1.91
CA LEU A 580 32.70 15.40 2.07
C LEU A 580 32.70 14.28 3.14
N ALA A 581 31.77 14.28 4.10
CA ALA A 581 31.70 13.26 5.14
C ALA A 581 31.34 11.87 4.57
N LEU A 582 30.60 11.83 3.46
CA LEU A 582 30.24 10.58 2.76
C LEU A 582 31.47 9.79 2.27
N ARG A 583 32.62 10.44 2.05
CA ARG A 583 33.88 9.76 1.71
C ARG A 583 34.41 8.86 2.83
N SER A 584 34.01 9.14 4.08
CA SER A 584 34.50 8.46 5.30
C SER A 584 33.41 7.72 6.09
N ILE A 585 32.14 7.85 5.71
CA ILE A 585 31.03 7.25 6.45
C ILE A 585 31.07 5.71 6.48
N ILE A 586 31.51 5.09 5.38
CA ILE A 586 31.63 3.63 5.30
C ILE A 586 32.98 3.19 5.91
N PRO A 587 33.00 2.42 7.01
CA PRO A 587 34.26 2.06 7.66
C PRO A 587 35.07 1.06 6.84
N ARG A 588 36.40 1.29 6.76
CA ARG A 588 37.35 0.34 6.12
C ARG A 588 37.37 -1.04 6.80
N LYS A 589 37.05 -1.12 8.10
CA LYS A 589 36.89 -2.40 8.82
C LYS A 589 35.57 -3.07 8.44
N LYS A 590 35.62 -4.22 7.73
CA LYS A 590 34.45 -5.02 7.28
C LYS A 590 33.31 -5.07 8.31
N SER A 591 33.63 -5.49 9.53
CA SER A 591 32.66 -5.72 10.62
C SER A 591 32.17 -4.49 11.37
N ARG A 592 32.59 -3.26 11.00
CA ARG A 592 32.05 -2.03 11.59
C ARG A 592 30.88 -1.50 10.75
N MET A 593 29.76 -1.24 11.43
CA MET A 593 28.53 -0.64 10.91
C MET A 593 28.64 0.89 10.80
N TYR A 594 27.66 1.51 10.14
CA TYR A 594 27.47 2.96 10.02
C TYR A 594 25.97 3.28 10.01
N ASN A 595 25.58 4.51 10.35
CA ASN A 595 24.20 4.96 10.30
C ASN A 595 23.79 5.32 8.85
N PRO A 596 22.85 4.60 8.20
CA PRO A 596 22.50 4.86 6.81
C PRO A 596 21.56 6.07 6.63
N TYR A 597 20.87 6.51 7.68
CA TYR A 597 20.05 7.73 7.63
C TYR A 597 20.89 8.97 7.32
N THR A 598 22.17 8.99 7.73
CA THR A 598 23.10 10.06 7.35
C THR A 598 23.30 10.14 5.84
N ILE A 599 23.35 9.00 5.12
CA ILE A 599 23.41 8.99 3.65
C ILE A 599 22.11 9.54 3.05
N ILE A 600 20.97 9.05 3.53
CA ILE A 600 19.64 9.49 3.06
C ILE A 600 19.50 11.01 3.24
N LEU A 601 19.71 11.51 4.46
CA LEU A 601 19.56 12.92 4.83
C LEU A 601 20.58 13.84 4.13
N SER A 602 21.78 13.34 3.82
CA SER A 602 22.74 14.09 3.01
C SER A 602 22.31 14.20 1.54
N VAL A 603 21.80 13.12 0.95
CA VAL A 603 21.51 13.05 -0.49
C VAL A 603 20.19 13.75 -0.85
N VAL A 604 19.13 13.57 -0.05
CA VAL A 604 17.82 14.19 -0.30
C VAL A 604 17.82 15.70 -0.02
N ASP A 605 16.78 16.39 -0.50
CA ASP A 605 16.59 17.81 -0.23
C ASP A 605 16.35 18.05 1.27
N ALA A 606 16.99 19.06 1.84
CA ALA A 606 16.90 19.39 3.27
C ALA A 606 15.43 19.50 3.75
N GLY A 607 15.11 18.83 4.86
CA GLY A 607 13.76 18.80 5.45
C GLY A 607 12.71 17.99 4.67
N SER A 608 13.06 17.40 3.52
CA SER A 608 12.14 16.61 2.69
C SER A 608 11.96 15.15 3.13
N TRP A 609 12.78 14.63 4.06
CA TRP A 609 12.63 13.25 4.53
C TRP A 609 11.29 13.03 5.26
N PHE A 610 10.62 11.94 4.93
CA PHE A 610 9.46 11.41 5.63
C PHE A 610 9.53 9.88 5.65
N GLU A 611 9.88 9.32 6.79
CA GLU A 611 9.98 7.87 6.95
C GLU A 611 8.59 7.20 7.05
N ILE A 612 8.49 6.00 6.48
CA ILE A 612 7.33 5.11 6.53
C ILE A 612 7.78 3.79 7.15
N GLY A 613 7.13 3.34 8.23
CA GLY A 613 7.42 2.03 8.83
C GLY A 613 8.59 1.99 9.81
N ALA A 614 9.00 3.11 10.42
CA ALA A 614 10.23 3.22 11.22
C ALA A 614 10.39 2.16 12.35
N LEU A 615 9.28 1.66 12.89
CA LEU A 615 9.26 0.71 14.01
C LEU A 615 9.15 -0.76 13.58
N TRP A 616 8.85 -1.07 12.32
CA TRP A 616 8.74 -2.43 11.79
C TRP A 616 9.70 -2.69 10.62
N GLY A 617 9.97 -3.97 10.32
CA GLY A 617 10.84 -4.37 9.21
C GLY A 617 12.21 -3.67 9.20
N ARG A 618 12.78 -3.45 10.40
CA ARG A 618 13.85 -2.45 10.66
C ARG A 618 15.20 -2.70 9.97
N THR A 619 15.36 -3.86 9.34
CA THR A 619 16.42 -4.20 8.37
C THR A 619 16.31 -3.37 7.08
N GLY A 620 15.10 -2.95 6.69
CA GLY A 620 14.81 -2.02 5.61
C GLY A 620 14.37 -0.65 6.15
N ILE A 621 14.86 0.40 5.50
CA ILE A 621 14.44 1.80 5.69
C ILE A 621 13.64 2.19 4.44
N THR A 622 12.46 2.77 4.63
CA THR A 622 11.55 3.15 3.54
C THR A 622 10.94 4.51 3.83
N GLY A 623 10.77 5.34 2.80
CA GLY A 623 10.17 6.65 3.00
C GLY A 623 10.07 7.48 1.73
N LEU A 624 9.52 8.68 1.89
CA LEU A 624 9.35 9.66 0.83
C LEU A 624 10.34 10.80 1.03
N ALA A 625 10.85 11.32 -0.07
CA ALA A 625 11.79 12.43 -0.08
C ALA A 625 11.60 13.32 -1.31
N ARG A 626 12.42 14.38 -1.42
CA ARG A 626 12.59 15.13 -2.67
C ARG A 626 14.05 15.16 -3.11
N LEU A 627 14.24 15.22 -4.43
CA LEU A 627 15.52 15.47 -5.08
C LEU A 627 15.31 16.56 -6.14
N GLY A 628 15.89 17.74 -5.91
CA GLY A 628 15.65 18.91 -6.75
C GLY A 628 14.17 19.29 -6.82
N GLY A 629 13.46 19.19 -5.68
CA GLY A 629 12.04 19.52 -5.52
C GLY A 629 11.07 18.43 -6.01
N ARG A 630 11.58 17.33 -6.58
CA ARG A 630 10.77 16.25 -7.19
C ARG A 630 10.58 15.09 -6.22
N PRO A 631 9.34 14.63 -5.95
CA PRO A 631 9.09 13.48 -5.08
C PRO A 631 9.79 12.20 -5.54
N VAL A 632 10.40 11.48 -4.60
CA VAL A 632 10.95 10.14 -4.82
C VAL A 632 10.60 9.21 -3.67
N GLY A 633 10.51 7.91 -3.97
CA GLY A 633 10.58 6.87 -2.96
C GLY A 633 12.03 6.57 -2.61
N ILE A 634 12.34 6.37 -1.34
CA ILE A 634 13.63 5.89 -0.88
C ILE A 634 13.49 4.46 -0.36
N LEU A 635 14.40 3.59 -0.78
CA LEU A 635 14.66 2.30 -0.15
C LEU A 635 16.11 2.29 0.39
N SER A 636 16.37 1.68 1.53
CA SER A 636 17.73 1.47 2.02
C SER A 636 17.78 0.27 2.97
N LEU A 637 18.98 -0.28 3.18
CA LEU A 637 19.22 -1.34 4.15
C LEU A 637 19.84 -0.74 5.41
N ASN A 638 19.29 -1.08 6.57
CA ASN A 638 19.83 -0.66 7.84
C ASN A 638 20.97 -1.59 8.28
N CYS A 639 22.23 -1.25 8.00
CA CYS A 639 23.34 -2.10 8.41
C CYS A 639 23.49 -2.22 9.94
N GLU A 640 22.87 -1.33 10.74
CA GLU A 640 22.86 -1.39 12.21
C GLU A 640 21.86 -2.43 12.76
N VAL A 641 20.96 -2.97 11.93
CA VAL A 641 19.97 -4.00 12.30
C VAL A 641 20.25 -5.27 11.52
N ASN A 642 20.56 -6.36 12.23
CA ASN A 642 20.91 -7.67 11.63
C ASN A 642 22.02 -7.57 10.56
N SER A 643 22.98 -6.65 10.74
CA SER A 643 24.01 -6.33 9.74
C SER A 643 23.47 -5.93 8.36
N GLY A 644 22.22 -5.49 8.23
CA GLY A 644 21.55 -5.21 6.96
C GLY A 644 21.12 -6.46 6.17
N ALA A 645 21.22 -7.66 6.75
CA ALA A 645 20.76 -8.89 6.13
C ALA A 645 19.24 -8.89 6.00
N LEU A 646 18.75 -9.14 4.79
CA LEU A 646 17.35 -8.99 4.42
C LEU A 646 16.50 -10.11 5.02
N ASP A 647 15.63 -9.78 5.97
CA ASP A 647 14.74 -10.70 6.66
C ASP A 647 13.30 -10.67 6.10
N ALA A 648 12.42 -11.51 6.63
CA ALA A 648 11.02 -11.59 6.24
C ALA A 648 10.26 -10.25 6.38
N MET A 649 10.51 -9.49 7.44
CA MET A 649 9.78 -8.25 7.72
C MET A 649 10.31 -7.07 6.88
N GLY A 650 11.63 -6.96 6.70
CA GLY A 650 12.23 -6.00 5.77
C GLY A 650 11.80 -6.27 4.33
N SER A 651 11.72 -7.54 3.92
CA SER A 651 11.24 -7.92 2.59
C SER A 651 9.80 -7.45 2.34
N GLN A 652 8.90 -7.66 3.30
CA GLN A 652 7.52 -7.17 3.23
C GLN A 652 7.43 -5.63 3.19
N LYS A 653 8.27 -4.94 3.97
CA LYS A 653 8.35 -3.46 4.01
C LYS A 653 8.82 -2.87 2.68
N LEU A 654 9.94 -3.38 2.13
CA LEU A 654 10.46 -2.99 0.83
C LEU A 654 9.44 -3.29 -0.29
N MET A 655 8.75 -4.43 -0.23
CA MET A 655 7.70 -4.81 -1.19
C MET A 655 6.51 -3.84 -1.16
N LYS A 656 5.99 -3.51 0.04
CA LYS A 656 4.90 -2.53 0.19
C LYS A 656 5.31 -1.16 -0.38
N MET A 657 6.55 -0.72 -0.11
CA MET A 657 7.06 0.55 -0.60
C MET A 657 7.28 0.56 -2.13
N LEU A 658 7.76 -0.54 -2.73
CA LEU A 658 7.85 -0.67 -4.19
C LEU A 658 6.48 -0.55 -4.86
N LYS A 659 5.49 -1.31 -4.38
CA LYS A 659 4.11 -1.24 -4.87
C LYS A 659 3.50 0.16 -4.70
N PHE A 660 3.74 0.81 -3.56
CA PHE A 660 3.33 2.19 -3.28
C PHE A 660 3.92 3.16 -4.33
N CYS A 661 5.23 3.11 -4.54
CA CYS A 661 5.90 3.97 -5.52
C CYS A 661 5.39 3.72 -6.95
N ASP A 662 5.12 2.47 -7.30
CA ASP A 662 4.61 2.09 -8.61
C ASP A 662 3.21 2.67 -8.89
N VAL A 663 2.24 2.50 -7.99
CA VAL A 663 0.88 3.03 -8.20
C VAL A 663 0.83 4.56 -8.22
N PHE A 664 1.77 5.26 -7.58
CA PHE A 664 1.85 6.73 -7.59
C PHE A 664 2.82 7.35 -8.61
N ASN A 665 3.55 6.54 -9.38
CA ASN A 665 4.62 6.98 -10.29
C ASN A 665 5.76 7.74 -9.60
N LEU A 666 6.17 7.30 -8.41
CA LEU A 666 7.36 7.82 -7.74
C LEU A 666 8.60 7.09 -8.25
N PRO A 667 9.58 7.76 -8.88
CA PRO A 667 10.89 7.17 -9.11
C PRO A 667 11.52 6.77 -7.77
N VAL A 668 12.20 5.63 -7.75
CA VAL A 668 12.83 5.09 -6.54
C VAL A 668 14.33 5.34 -6.57
N VAL A 669 14.90 5.90 -5.51
CA VAL A 669 16.34 5.90 -5.28
C VAL A 669 16.64 4.94 -4.13
N GLN A 670 17.52 3.97 -4.34
CA GLN A 670 17.85 2.97 -3.34
C GLN A 670 19.32 2.98 -2.92
N PHE A 671 19.58 2.93 -1.62
CA PHE A 671 20.93 2.86 -1.06
C PHE A 671 21.23 1.42 -0.61
N VAL A 672 22.07 0.73 -1.37
CA VAL A 672 22.27 -0.71 -1.25
C VAL A 672 23.52 -1.01 -0.39
N ASP A 673 23.30 -1.77 0.69
CA ASP A 673 24.33 -2.42 1.52
C ASP A 673 23.78 -3.75 2.09
N VAL A 674 23.66 -4.76 1.23
CA VAL A 674 23.02 -6.05 1.53
C VAL A 674 24.04 -7.19 1.55
N PRO A 675 24.25 -7.88 2.70
CA PRO A 675 25.14 -9.04 2.81
C PRO A 675 24.49 -10.36 2.34
N GLY A 676 23.22 -10.32 1.93
CA GLY A 676 22.40 -11.48 1.59
C GLY A 676 21.06 -11.46 2.34
N TYR A 677 20.35 -12.58 2.30
CA TYR A 677 19.21 -12.82 3.19
C TYR A 677 19.67 -13.08 4.63
N ALA A 678 18.79 -12.84 5.60
CA ALA A 678 18.97 -13.33 6.95
C ALA A 678 18.99 -14.87 6.97
N ILE A 679 19.85 -15.46 7.81
CA ILE A 679 20.06 -16.92 7.89
C ILE A 679 19.83 -17.43 9.31
N GLY A 680 19.67 -18.75 9.44
CA GLY A 680 19.51 -19.45 10.73
C GLY A 680 18.05 -19.67 11.12
N THR A 681 17.84 -20.37 12.24
CA THR A 681 16.53 -20.95 12.60
C THR A 681 15.39 -19.93 12.73
N VAL A 682 15.69 -18.69 13.11
CA VAL A 682 14.70 -17.60 13.15
C VAL A 682 14.28 -17.19 11.74
N ALA A 683 15.23 -17.03 10.82
CA ALA A 683 14.95 -16.65 9.43
C ALA A 683 14.12 -17.71 8.69
N GLU A 684 14.41 -18.99 8.93
CA GLU A 684 13.62 -20.10 8.37
C GLU A 684 12.19 -20.14 8.95
N ARG A 685 12.05 -20.00 10.28
CA ARG A 685 10.73 -19.94 10.96
C ARG A 685 9.88 -18.75 10.51
N THR A 686 10.50 -17.63 10.15
CA THR A 686 9.79 -16.46 9.57
C THR A 686 9.61 -16.54 8.05
N ALA A 687 10.01 -17.65 7.41
CA ALA A 687 9.96 -17.87 5.97
C ALA A 687 10.67 -16.78 5.15
N THR A 688 11.86 -16.33 5.60
CA THR A 688 12.65 -15.26 4.95
C THR A 688 12.88 -15.51 3.46
N MET A 689 13.20 -16.74 3.05
CA MET A 689 13.37 -17.09 1.63
C MET A 689 12.11 -16.84 0.81
N LYS A 690 10.92 -17.18 1.33
CA LYS A 690 9.65 -16.92 0.65
C LYS A 690 9.41 -15.43 0.47
N TRP A 691 9.53 -14.65 1.55
CA TRP A 691 9.30 -13.21 1.50
C TRP A 691 10.34 -12.45 0.66
N GLY A 692 11.59 -12.92 0.63
CA GLY A 692 12.62 -12.42 -0.29
C GLY A 692 12.27 -12.68 -1.76
N VAL A 693 11.73 -13.86 -2.08
CA VAL A 693 11.23 -14.16 -3.43
C VAL A 693 9.97 -13.35 -3.79
N GLU A 694 9.05 -13.10 -2.85
CA GLU A 694 7.92 -12.18 -3.09
C GLU A 694 8.39 -10.73 -3.32
N LEU A 695 9.42 -10.25 -2.58
CA LEU A 695 10.08 -8.98 -2.87
C LEU A 695 10.70 -8.99 -4.28
N GLY A 696 11.35 -10.09 -4.70
CA GLY A 696 11.88 -10.23 -6.05
C GLY A 696 10.80 -10.14 -7.13
N LYS A 697 9.67 -10.81 -6.94
CA LYS A 697 8.49 -10.64 -7.82
C LYS A 697 8.02 -9.19 -7.84
N ALA A 698 8.01 -8.49 -6.71
CA ALA A 698 7.63 -7.07 -6.66
C ALA A 698 8.62 -6.16 -7.39
N TYR A 699 9.93 -6.42 -7.32
CA TYR A 699 10.92 -5.74 -8.17
C TYR A 699 10.60 -5.93 -9.66
N TYR A 700 10.46 -7.16 -10.15
CA TYR A 700 10.25 -7.44 -11.58
C TYR A 700 8.84 -7.14 -12.12
N SER A 701 7.81 -7.07 -11.26
CA SER A 701 6.43 -6.75 -11.69
C SER A 701 6.04 -5.28 -11.52
N THR A 702 6.71 -4.53 -10.64
CA THR A 702 6.62 -3.08 -10.66
C THR A 702 7.40 -2.53 -11.85
N THR A 703 7.04 -1.32 -12.29
CA THR A 703 7.53 -0.70 -13.52
C THR A 703 8.02 0.73 -13.32
N THR A 704 7.88 1.32 -12.12
CA THR A 704 8.48 2.63 -11.80
C THR A 704 10.01 2.54 -11.89
N PRO A 705 10.71 3.57 -12.41
CA PRO A 705 12.16 3.52 -12.57
C PRO A 705 12.87 3.53 -11.21
N ILE A 706 13.98 2.79 -11.12
CA ILE A 706 14.78 2.60 -9.90
C ILE A 706 16.23 3.02 -10.19
N PHE A 707 16.83 3.80 -9.30
CA PHE A 707 18.26 4.15 -9.32
C PHE A 707 18.96 3.56 -8.12
N SER A 708 20.03 2.78 -8.35
CA SER A 708 20.74 2.10 -7.27
C SER A 708 22.07 2.77 -6.93
N VAL A 709 22.24 3.19 -5.67
CA VAL A 709 23.51 3.65 -5.11
C VAL A 709 24.09 2.51 -4.28
N VAL A 710 25.05 1.77 -4.84
CA VAL A 710 25.75 0.68 -4.15
C VAL A 710 26.78 1.29 -3.20
N THR A 711 26.41 1.44 -1.94
CA THR A 711 27.23 2.11 -0.92
C THR A 711 28.35 1.22 -0.38
N ARG A 712 28.11 -0.09 -0.27
CA ARG A 712 29.10 -1.05 0.24
C ARG A 712 28.84 -2.49 -0.25
N ARG A 713 27.98 -3.28 0.40
CA ARG A 713 27.81 -4.72 0.12
C ARG A 713 26.70 -5.02 -0.89
N VAL A 714 26.97 -5.99 -1.76
CA VAL A 714 25.96 -6.65 -2.61
C VAL A 714 26.31 -8.13 -2.70
N TYR A 715 25.55 -8.99 -2.03
CA TYR A 715 25.83 -10.43 -1.99
C TYR A 715 24.62 -11.30 -2.32
N GLY A 716 24.90 -12.36 -3.10
CA GLY A 716 23.97 -13.43 -3.42
C GLY A 716 22.67 -12.98 -4.10
N VAL A 717 21.65 -13.85 -4.04
CA VAL A 717 20.35 -13.66 -4.70
C VAL A 717 19.64 -12.39 -4.23
N ALA A 718 19.75 -12.03 -2.94
CA ALA A 718 19.17 -10.80 -2.40
C ALA A 718 19.79 -9.53 -3.03
N GLY A 719 21.11 -9.54 -3.25
CA GLY A 719 21.82 -8.45 -3.93
C GLY A 719 21.44 -8.32 -5.41
N GLY A 720 21.48 -9.43 -6.15
CA GLY A 720 21.14 -9.44 -7.59
C GLY A 720 19.70 -8.99 -7.86
N ILE A 721 18.73 -9.49 -7.10
CA ILE A 721 17.31 -9.08 -7.19
C ILE A 721 17.13 -7.56 -7.09
N MET A 722 17.88 -6.89 -6.21
CA MET A 722 17.75 -5.44 -6.04
C MET A 722 18.34 -4.66 -7.21
N LEU A 723 19.41 -5.14 -7.86
CA LEU A 723 20.11 -4.41 -8.90
C LEU A 723 19.59 -4.67 -10.32
N ASP A 724 19.25 -5.92 -10.65
CA ASP A 724 19.07 -6.34 -12.04
C ASP A 724 17.62 -6.17 -12.55
N SER A 725 16.76 -5.52 -11.74
CA SER A 725 15.31 -5.44 -11.93
C SER A 725 14.80 -4.44 -12.97
N ARG A 726 15.68 -3.70 -13.67
CA ARG A 726 15.33 -2.66 -14.65
C ARG A 726 16.28 -2.66 -15.83
N GLU A 727 15.74 -2.47 -17.04
CA GLU A 727 16.53 -2.29 -18.26
C GLU A 727 16.35 -0.87 -18.83
N PRO A 728 17.44 -0.19 -19.25
CA PRO A 728 18.83 -0.51 -18.92
C PRO A 728 19.08 -0.39 -17.40
N TRP A 729 20.13 -1.04 -16.90
CA TRP A 729 20.52 -0.89 -15.49
C TRP A 729 20.91 0.56 -15.18
N MET A 730 20.33 1.12 -14.12
CA MET A 730 20.60 2.51 -13.68
C MET A 730 21.16 2.48 -12.26
N ARG A 731 22.48 2.39 -12.14
CA ARG A 731 23.18 2.29 -10.86
C ARG A 731 24.55 2.95 -10.87
N ILE A 732 25.05 3.27 -9.68
CA ILE A 732 26.40 3.75 -9.40
C ILE A 732 26.93 3.01 -8.17
N ALA A 733 28.24 2.84 -8.05
CA ALA A 733 28.87 2.32 -6.84
C ALA A 733 29.79 3.34 -6.17
N TRP A 734 30.02 3.15 -4.88
CA TRP A 734 31.05 3.86 -4.11
C TRP A 734 32.36 3.03 -4.06
N PRO A 735 33.53 3.66 -3.82
CA PRO A 735 34.82 2.95 -3.73
C PRO A 735 34.94 2.00 -2.53
N SER A 736 33.95 2.03 -1.63
CA SER A 736 33.73 1.10 -0.52
C SER A 736 33.06 -0.23 -0.91
N GLY A 737 32.85 -0.46 -2.21
CA GLY A 737 32.25 -1.67 -2.77
C GLY A 737 32.88 -2.98 -2.29
N ASN A 738 32.04 -3.97 -2.00
CA ASN A 738 32.45 -5.31 -1.60
C ASN A 738 31.33 -6.32 -1.94
N TRP A 739 31.48 -7.07 -3.03
CA TRP A 739 30.37 -7.80 -3.66
C TRP A 739 30.77 -9.15 -4.27
N GLY A 740 29.81 -10.05 -4.43
CA GLY A 740 29.99 -11.35 -5.06
C GLY A 740 28.85 -12.33 -4.78
N SER A 741 28.99 -13.59 -5.19
CA SER A 741 27.98 -14.63 -4.89
C SER A 741 27.90 -14.96 -3.39
N LEU A 742 29.04 -14.97 -2.70
CA LEU A 742 29.21 -15.25 -1.28
C LEU A 742 30.34 -14.37 -0.71
N PRO A 743 30.32 -13.99 0.59
CA PRO A 743 31.47 -13.40 1.27
C PRO A 743 32.70 -14.34 1.25
N LEU A 744 33.92 -13.78 1.25
CA LEU A 744 35.15 -14.57 1.37
C LEU A 744 35.25 -15.30 2.72
N ASP A 745 34.77 -14.65 3.77
CA ASP A 745 34.73 -15.11 5.15
C ASP A 745 33.89 -16.41 5.20
N GLY A 746 34.57 -17.57 5.26
CA GLY A 746 33.98 -18.91 5.10
C GLY A 746 33.84 -19.40 3.66
N GLY A 747 33.69 -18.49 2.67
CA GLY A 747 33.66 -18.84 1.25
C GLY A 747 34.92 -19.56 0.74
N ILE A 748 36.10 -19.16 1.24
CA ILE A 748 37.39 -19.80 0.90
C ILE A 748 37.43 -21.25 1.40
N GLU A 749 36.94 -21.53 2.62
CA GLU A 749 36.90 -22.88 3.19
C GLU A 749 36.00 -23.83 2.40
N VAL A 750 34.91 -23.32 1.84
CA VAL A 750 33.97 -24.09 1.00
C VAL A 750 34.56 -24.32 -0.39
N GLY A 751 35.07 -23.28 -1.06
CA GLY A 751 35.62 -23.37 -2.41
C GLY A 751 36.89 -24.23 -2.49
N HIS A 752 37.79 -24.08 -1.53
CA HIS A 752 39.08 -24.79 -1.48
C HIS A 752 39.07 -25.98 -0.52
N ARG A 753 37.90 -26.49 -0.13
CA ARG A 753 37.74 -27.53 0.92
C ARG A 753 38.64 -28.75 0.71
N HIS A 754 38.79 -29.20 -0.54
CA HIS A 754 39.63 -30.35 -0.88
C HIS A 754 41.13 -30.02 -0.77
N GLU A 755 41.57 -28.94 -1.42
CA GLU A 755 42.95 -28.44 -1.39
C GLU A 755 43.43 -28.19 0.05
N LEU A 756 42.65 -27.43 0.82
CA LEU A 756 42.93 -27.12 2.22
C LEU A 756 42.97 -28.38 3.09
N LYS A 757 42.05 -29.33 2.90
CA LYS A 757 42.08 -30.61 3.63
C LYS A 757 43.35 -31.40 3.31
N THR A 758 43.70 -31.55 2.03
CA THR A 758 44.91 -32.30 1.62
C THR A 758 46.20 -31.61 2.06
N ILE A 759 46.24 -30.28 2.14
CA ILE A 759 47.39 -29.56 2.70
C ILE A 759 47.45 -29.76 4.23
N ARG A 760 46.33 -29.68 4.94
CA ARG A 760 46.27 -29.97 6.39
C ARG A 760 46.70 -31.40 6.72
N GLU A 761 46.40 -32.37 5.85
CA GLU A 761 46.82 -33.77 5.97
C GLU A 761 48.31 -34.01 5.68
N LYS A 762 48.97 -33.13 4.89
CA LYS A 762 50.39 -33.27 4.47
C LYS A 762 51.36 -32.39 5.25
N GLU A 763 50.93 -31.17 5.59
CA GLU A 763 51.74 -30.09 6.16
C GLU A 763 51.24 -29.62 7.54
N GLY A 764 50.15 -30.20 8.04
CA GLY A 764 49.54 -29.83 9.31
C GLY A 764 48.85 -28.47 9.31
N GLU A 765 48.57 -27.96 10.51
CA GLU A 765 47.85 -26.70 10.72
C GLU A 765 48.59 -25.48 10.14
N GLU A 766 49.92 -25.45 10.17
CA GLU A 766 50.68 -24.30 9.67
C GLU A 766 50.69 -24.22 8.14
N GLY A 767 50.75 -25.37 7.45
CA GLY A 767 50.53 -25.43 6.01
C GLY A 767 49.12 -24.98 5.62
N TRP A 768 48.10 -25.43 6.36
CA TRP A 768 46.72 -24.98 6.18
C TRP A 768 46.58 -23.46 6.36
N LYS A 769 47.08 -22.90 7.47
CA LYS A 769 47.03 -21.45 7.76
C LYS A 769 47.75 -20.64 6.68
N ARG A 770 48.93 -21.09 6.26
CA ARG A 770 49.71 -20.47 5.18
C ARG A 770 48.89 -20.42 3.89
N ARG A 771 48.36 -21.55 3.43
CA ARG A 771 47.60 -21.60 2.18
C ARG A 771 46.29 -20.83 2.25
N TYR A 772 45.57 -20.91 3.37
CA TYR A 772 44.37 -20.13 3.60
C TYR A 772 44.66 -18.63 3.48
N LYS A 773 45.75 -18.15 4.09
CA LYS A 773 46.15 -16.74 3.99
C LYS A 773 46.57 -16.34 2.58
N GLU A 774 47.32 -17.17 1.85
CA GLU A 774 47.66 -16.91 0.44
C GLU A 774 46.40 -16.71 -0.42
N LEU A 775 45.39 -17.56 -0.22
CA LEU A 775 44.09 -17.45 -0.89
C LEU A 775 43.34 -16.18 -0.46
N GLU A 776 43.34 -15.82 0.84
CA GLU A 776 42.71 -14.60 1.34
C GLU A 776 43.37 -13.34 0.76
N ASP A 777 44.70 -13.24 0.81
CA ASP A 777 45.46 -12.12 0.24
C ASP A 777 45.26 -12.01 -1.29
N GLU A 778 45.18 -13.14 -2.01
CA GLU A 778 44.85 -13.17 -3.43
C GLU A 778 43.41 -12.69 -3.70
N TYR A 779 42.41 -13.26 -3.04
CA TYR A 779 41.02 -12.88 -3.26
C TYR A 779 40.76 -11.42 -2.89
N ILE A 780 41.33 -10.91 -1.80
CA ILE A 780 41.20 -9.48 -1.43
C ILE A 780 41.81 -8.57 -2.51
N ARG A 781 42.95 -8.95 -3.10
CA ARG A 781 43.58 -8.24 -4.23
C ARG A 781 42.74 -8.28 -5.52
N LEU A 782 41.97 -9.35 -5.73
CA LEU A 782 41.05 -9.52 -6.87
C LEU A 782 39.71 -8.80 -6.66
N MET A 783 39.25 -8.65 -5.40
CA MET A 783 38.02 -7.92 -5.04
C MET A 783 38.15 -6.39 -5.04
N ASN A 784 39.20 -5.81 -5.62
CA ASN A 784 39.30 -4.37 -5.81
C ASN A 784 38.17 -3.87 -6.73
N PRO A 785 37.25 -2.98 -6.29
CA PRO A 785 36.11 -2.50 -7.08
C PRO A 785 36.47 -1.95 -8.46
N VAL A 786 37.66 -1.37 -8.63
CA VAL A 786 38.14 -0.87 -9.94
C VAL A 786 38.19 -1.99 -10.98
N ARG A 787 38.49 -3.25 -10.58
CA ARG A 787 38.46 -4.41 -11.48
C ARG A 787 37.06 -4.73 -12.00
N THR A 788 36.02 -4.42 -11.22
CA THR A 788 34.62 -4.58 -11.64
C THR A 788 34.23 -3.51 -12.67
N ALA A 789 34.66 -2.26 -12.46
CA ALA A 789 34.44 -1.16 -13.40
C ALA A 789 35.21 -1.34 -14.73
N THR A 790 36.45 -1.84 -14.70
CA THR A 790 37.22 -2.12 -15.94
C THR A 790 36.60 -3.20 -16.82
N CYS A 791 35.70 -4.02 -16.27
CA CYS A 791 34.94 -5.03 -17.01
C CYS A 791 33.50 -4.57 -17.32
N PHE A 792 33.15 -3.31 -17.07
CA PHE A 792 31.81 -2.73 -17.19
C PHE A 792 30.71 -3.50 -16.43
N ASN A 793 31.07 -4.21 -15.36
CA ASN A 793 30.12 -4.89 -14.46
C ASN A 793 29.64 -3.96 -13.32
N VAL A 794 29.87 -2.66 -13.49
CA VAL A 794 29.21 -1.53 -12.84
C VAL A 794 29.41 -0.33 -13.77
N GLU A 795 28.38 0.50 -13.90
CA GLU A 795 28.27 1.52 -14.94
C GLU A 795 29.07 2.79 -14.61
N GLU A 796 29.29 3.07 -13.32
CA GLU A 796 30.27 4.06 -12.82
C GLU A 796 30.61 3.83 -11.34
N ILE A 797 31.86 4.15 -10.94
CA ILE A 797 32.28 4.26 -9.52
C ILE A 797 32.57 5.73 -9.19
N VAL A 798 31.75 6.32 -8.33
CA VAL A 798 31.75 7.77 -8.06
C VAL A 798 32.34 8.13 -6.70
N ASP A 799 32.80 9.37 -6.57
CA ASP A 799 33.10 9.95 -5.26
C ASP A 799 31.79 10.03 -4.42
N PRO A 800 31.73 9.45 -3.21
CA PRO A 800 30.50 9.44 -2.41
C PRO A 800 29.87 10.83 -2.19
N LYS A 801 30.69 11.88 -2.12
CA LYS A 801 30.23 13.27 -1.97
C LYS A 801 29.29 13.74 -3.09
N ASP A 802 29.43 13.14 -4.29
CA ASP A 802 28.76 13.54 -5.52
C ASP A 802 27.38 12.87 -5.70
N THR A 803 27.01 11.96 -4.80
CA THR A 803 25.78 11.17 -4.90
C THR A 803 24.54 12.05 -5.11
N ARG A 804 24.44 13.20 -4.42
CA ARG A 804 23.31 14.15 -4.56
C ARG A 804 23.14 14.67 -5.99
N LYS A 805 24.19 15.21 -6.62
CA LYS A 805 24.08 15.81 -7.96
C LYS A 805 23.72 14.79 -9.03
N ILE A 806 24.14 13.53 -8.84
CA ILE A 806 23.81 12.41 -9.72
C ILE A 806 22.36 11.98 -9.55
N CYS A 807 21.90 11.76 -8.31
CA CYS A 807 20.52 11.37 -8.04
C CYS A 807 19.53 12.47 -8.49
N CYS A 808 19.81 13.74 -8.21
CA CYS A 808 19.00 14.87 -8.68
C CYS A 808 18.95 14.97 -10.23
N ARG A 809 20.07 14.70 -10.93
CA ARG A 809 20.13 14.63 -12.40
C ARG A 809 19.20 13.53 -12.92
N TRP A 810 19.37 12.30 -12.42
CA TRP A 810 18.55 11.15 -12.80
C TRP A 810 17.05 11.37 -12.51
N THR A 811 16.70 11.88 -11.32
CA THR A 811 15.29 12.16 -10.98
C THR A 811 14.69 13.21 -11.92
N ARG A 812 15.45 14.25 -12.31
CA ARG A 812 15.00 15.23 -13.32
C ARG A 812 14.74 14.57 -14.67
N GLU A 813 15.58 13.63 -15.10
CA GLU A 813 15.41 12.88 -16.35
C GLU A 813 14.21 11.92 -16.29
N MET A 814 13.99 11.20 -15.18
CA MET A 814 12.83 10.31 -15.01
C MET A 814 11.49 11.05 -14.96
N TYR A 815 11.47 12.30 -14.49
CA TYR A 815 10.30 13.20 -14.58
C TYR A 815 10.12 13.85 -15.97
N GLY A 816 11.00 13.55 -16.93
CA GLY A 816 10.89 13.95 -18.34
C GLY A 816 10.03 12.99 -19.16
N LEU A 817 10.54 12.58 -20.33
CA LEU A 817 9.84 11.68 -21.25
C LEU A 817 9.37 10.35 -20.60
N PRO A 818 10.17 9.64 -19.76
CA PRO A 818 9.73 8.37 -19.16
C PRO A 818 8.46 8.50 -18.31
N MET A 819 8.24 9.65 -17.66
CA MET A 819 7.01 9.93 -16.92
C MET A 819 5.80 10.12 -17.86
N GLN A 820 6.01 10.76 -19.01
CA GLN A 820 4.96 11.02 -19.99
C GLN A 820 4.53 9.71 -20.68
N GLU A 821 5.50 8.88 -21.08
CA GLU A 821 5.28 7.55 -21.63
C GLU A 821 4.56 6.63 -20.63
N ARG A 822 5.03 6.58 -19.38
CA ARG A 822 4.38 5.83 -18.29
C ARG A 822 2.92 6.26 -18.07
N LEU A 823 2.64 7.57 -18.08
CA LEU A 823 1.27 8.08 -17.91
C LEU A 823 0.39 7.76 -19.12
N ALA A 824 0.92 7.83 -20.35
CA ALA A 824 0.18 7.43 -21.55
C ALA A 824 -0.14 5.93 -21.55
N ASP A 825 0.79 5.07 -21.14
CA ASP A 825 0.58 3.64 -20.98
C ASP A 825 -0.45 3.31 -19.88
N ARG A 826 -0.47 4.06 -18.77
CA ARG A 826 -1.47 3.91 -17.70
C ARG A 826 -2.86 4.44 -18.07
N ALA A 827 -2.93 5.50 -18.87
CA ALA A 827 -4.18 6.06 -19.37
C ALA A 827 -4.83 5.19 -20.47
N SER A 828 -4.01 4.59 -21.34
CA SER A 828 -4.46 3.64 -22.37
C SER A 828 -4.76 2.24 -21.83
N GLY A 829 -4.19 1.88 -20.67
CA GLY A 829 -4.33 0.54 -20.09
C GLY A 829 -3.27 -0.46 -20.54
N LYS A 830 -2.23 -0.03 -21.27
CA LYS A 830 -1.04 -0.82 -21.58
C LYS A 830 -0.20 -1.14 -20.32
N LEU A 831 -0.28 -0.31 -19.28
CA LEU A 831 0.37 -0.53 -17.99
C LEU A 831 -0.65 -0.55 -16.85
N HIS A 832 -0.63 -1.62 -16.06
CA HIS A 832 -1.51 -1.85 -14.92
C HIS A 832 -0.68 -1.97 -13.62
N ALA A 833 -0.43 -0.84 -12.97
CA ALA A 833 0.15 -0.82 -11.63
C ALA A 833 -0.83 -1.42 -10.60
N VAL A 834 -0.32 -2.20 -9.65
CA VAL A 834 -1.14 -2.90 -8.64
C VAL A 834 -0.52 -2.72 -7.25
N PHE A 835 -1.32 -2.25 -6.29
CA PHE A 835 -0.92 -2.08 -4.89
C PHE A 835 -1.28 -3.29 -4.02
N THR A 836 -2.44 -3.90 -4.28
CA THR A 836 -2.91 -5.10 -3.56
C THR A 836 -2.03 -6.32 -3.84
#